data_AF-A0A6J4JQJ5-F1
#
_entry.id   AF-A0A6J4JQJ5-F1
#
_cell.length_a   1.000
_cell.length_b   1.000
_cell.length_c   1.000
_cell.angle_alpha   90.00
_cell.angle_beta   90.00
_cell.angle_gamma   90.00
#
_symmetry.space_group_name_H-M   'P 1'
#
loop_
_entity.id
_entity.type
_entity.pdbx_description
1 polymer ?
#
loop_
_entity_poly.entity_id
_entity_poly.type
_entity_poly.pdbx_seq_one_letter_code
_entity_poly.pdbx_strand_id
1 'polypeptide(L)'
;QNSTQLNGFFIQDATGDNNEATSDGIFVFAPGSSDVSVGQLVQVTGTVEEFSGLTQISNVTAISPQGTSTSTITPIAVTLPVATAGLLEQYEGMMVTFSQKLTVSQNFTLARFGEVWLSADLDYPFDEVDGRLFNPTNFIDPTDTPASGTENDEKNKAAVTAQQNQNTLASILLDDASSVQNPPTVPYLGPDKTLRVGSTLNELTGILSYGFSSYRIQPTDVPSFTYAPRPVAPPSVGDANLKIASFNVLNYFNGDGNGGGFPTPRGASNAAEFARQRTKIIAAINGLNADVIGLLEMENDGDGENSAIADLVRGLNEVTSPGTYDYIRDPANGGTGTDEIKVAFIYKPANVSPIGVAVADMNPVHNRPPLAQTFKVNATGEIVTAAINHFKSKGGTGSGADADQNDGQSAFNYTRVEQAKALVNFLNATVIPAANDQDIILLGDLNAYNEEDPIDVLRAADYVNLFGPESYSYVFNGQSGSLDHALASPSLYKQFTAGGKWHINADEPIFLDYNTEFKTANQISSFYQPDAYRSSDHDPVLIGLNLYTPTVNFADATATVNEGTGTYMVNLALSETTYQDATVTLSLANGTGAIYGTDYTTTPNGAAGFTLTIPAGSTTASFTVNLIDDLADEFDETIDFKIEEVSGGVKPGSILTTALIIADDDVPVISFTQSGATVKEGINTYTVTLAASIAPVADQSVTITLNDYALQYGAKNDYVTNPDGSGGSFTLTIPAGQTTATFTVTPNKSIVSKKNSPLQIDFTITQVSAGALVGPVSTFVLAIDDKKASSSAQVTAYPNPVTTTLNLESKNTGYGTANLALYDQAGLLVLSKNVNTAHNLTTQLEVGQLKRGNYVLIVTVPNGTFKNHIILE
;
A
#
# COMPACT_ATOMS: atom_id res chain seq x y z
N GLN A 1 26.91 47.06 -40.74
CA GLN A 1 27.57 46.35 -39.62
C GLN A 1 29.08 46.61 -39.70
N ASN A 2 29.78 46.69 -38.57
CA ASN A 2 31.21 47.05 -38.52
C ASN A 2 32.13 45.82 -38.35
N SER A 3 33.40 46.05 -37.99
CA SER A 3 34.42 45.00 -37.80
C SER A 3 34.27 44.12 -36.58
N THR A 4 33.38 44.47 -35.66
CA THR A 4 32.99 43.62 -34.52
C THR A 4 31.68 42.88 -34.80
N GLN A 5 31.15 42.98 -36.02
CA GLN A 5 29.95 42.32 -36.50
C GLN A 5 30.28 41.61 -37.83
N LEU A 6 29.30 41.46 -38.74
CA LEU A 6 29.48 40.79 -40.04
C LEU A 6 30.28 41.59 -41.08
N ASN A 7 30.78 42.81 -40.80
CA ASN A 7 31.55 43.63 -41.75
C ASN A 7 30.82 44.01 -43.06
N GLY A 8 29.49 44.04 -43.05
CA GLY A 8 28.72 44.34 -44.26
C GLY A 8 27.31 44.83 -43.96
N PHE A 9 26.41 44.66 -44.93
CA PHE A 9 24.99 44.93 -44.80
C PHE A 9 24.18 44.06 -45.78
N PHE A 10 22.93 43.82 -45.46
CA PHE A 10 21.99 43.12 -46.34
C PHE A 10 21.22 44.13 -47.21
N ILE A 11 20.92 43.74 -48.44
CA ILE A 11 19.98 44.43 -49.32
C ILE A 11 18.93 43.42 -49.78
N GLN A 12 17.69 43.87 -49.94
CA GLN A 12 16.60 43.05 -50.44
C GLN A 12 15.76 43.86 -51.42
N ASP A 13 15.40 43.26 -52.56
CA ASP A 13 14.46 43.87 -53.50
C ASP A 13 13.05 43.81 -52.91
N ALA A 14 12.40 44.97 -52.77
CA ALA A 14 11.05 45.06 -52.24
C ALA A 14 9.97 44.53 -53.19
N THR A 15 10.27 44.42 -54.49
CA THR A 15 9.36 43.86 -55.50
C THR A 15 9.60 42.37 -55.72
N GLY A 16 10.87 41.98 -55.60
CA GLY A 16 11.36 40.66 -55.94
C GLY A 16 11.26 40.32 -57.43
N ASP A 17 11.72 39.14 -57.79
CA ASP A 17 11.70 38.62 -59.17
C ASP A 17 10.42 37.81 -59.52
N ASN A 18 9.51 37.63 -58.55
CA ASN A 18 8.31 36.78 -58.61
C ASN A 18 8.59 35.28 -58.77
N ASN A 19 9.74 34.80 -58.32
CA ASN A 19 10.06 33.38 -58.25
C ASN A 19 10.34 32.97 -56.80
N GLU A 20 9.39 32.26 -56.19
CA GLU A 20 9.49 31.82 -54.80
C GLU A 20 10.67 30.86 -54.53
N ALA A 21 11.27 30.28 -55.57
CA ALA A 21 12.42 29.39 -55.46
C ALA A 21 13.78 30.12 -55.45
N THR A 22 13.80 31.45 -55.54
CA THR A 22 15.02 32.27 -55.54
C THR A 22 14.94 33.35 -54.48
N SER A 23 16.08 33.68 -53.88
CA SER A 23 16.17 34.78 -52.92
C SER A 23 16.17 36.14 -53.62
N ASP A 24 15.39 37.08 -53.09
CA ASP A 24 15.46 38.51 -53.46
C ASP A 24 16.40 39.31 -52.54
N GLY A 25 17.11 38.64 -51.64
CA GLY A 25 18.07 39.20 -50.70
C GLY A 25 19.51 38.82 -51.02
N ILE A 26 20.46 39.68 -50.65
CA ILE A 26 21.88 39.37 -50.75
C ILE A 26 22.69 40.12 -49.68
N PHE A 27 23.73 39.46 -49.17
CA PHE A 27 24.70 40.10 -48.28
C PHE A 27 25.77 40.86 -49.07
N VAL A 28 26.13 42.06 -48.64
CA VAL A 28 27.19 42.87 -49.23
C VAL A 28 28.34 42.96 -48.24
N PHE A 29 29.45 42.27 -48.54
CA PHE A 29 30.67 42.34 -47.74
C PHE A 29 31.45 43.62 -48.09
N ALA A 30 31.39 44.61 -47.19
CA ALA A 30 31.93 45.95 -47.41
C ALA A 30 32.67 46.47 -46.17
N PRO A 31 33.79 45.83 -45.76
CA PRO A 31 34.52 46.20 -44.57
C PRO A 31 34.99 47.65 -44.63
N GLY A 32 34.69 48.43 -43.59
CA GLY A 32 35.08 49.84 -43.48
C GLY A 32 34.18 50.84 -44.22
N SER A 33 33.16 50.40 -44.94
CA SER A 33 32.14 51.32 -45.50
C SER A 33 31.17 51.80 -44.43
N SER A 34 30.82 53.08 -44.48
CA SER A 34 29.79 53.72 -43.64
C SER A 34 28.66 54.32 -44.47
N ASP A 35 28.54 53.92 -45.73
CA ASP A 35 27.80 54.69 -46.73
C ASP A 35 26.29 54.43 -46.75
N VAL A 36 25.77 53.57 -45.89
CA VAL A 36 24.36 53.12 -45.94
C VAL A 36 23.68 53.15 -44.57
N SER A 37 22.36 53.32 -44.56
CA SER A 37 21.48 53.24 -43.39
C SER A 37 20.27 52.35 -43.68
N VAL A 38 19.74 51.69 -42.65
CA VAL A 38 18.53 50.86 -42.77
C VAL A 38 17.39 51.67 -43.40
N GLY A 39 16.70 51.07 -44.38
CA GLY A 39 15.61 51.70 -45.13
C GLY A 39 16.03 52.57 -46.33
N GLN A 40 17.33 52.65 -46.65
CA GLN A 40 17.79 53.32 -47.87
C GLN A 40 17.71 52.41 -49.11
N LEU A 41 17.39 53.00 -50.25
CA LEU A 41 17.63 52.38 -51.55
C LEU A 41 19.11 52.56 -51.89
N VAL A 42 19.79 51.49 -52.30
CA VAL A 42 21.23 51.51 -52.57
C VAL A 42 21.55 50.81 -53.89
N GLN A 43 22.52 51.35 -54.63
CA GLN A 43 23.12 50.68 -55.76
C GLN A 43 24.53 50.21 -55.37
N VAL A 44 24.83 48.94 -55.59
CA VAL A 44 26.11 48.32 -55.25
C VAL A 44 26.75 47.74 -56.52
N THR A 45 28.06 47.89 -56.68
CA THR A 45 28.84 47.24 -57.74
C THR A 45 29.98 46.45 -57.12
N GLY A 46 30.03 45.14 -57.40
CA GLY A 46 31.03 44.22 -56.88
C GLY A 46 30.99 42.88 -57.63
N THR A 47 31.59 41.85 -57.05
CA THR A 47 31.62 40.47 -57.58
C THR A 47 30.70 39.59 -56.74
N VAL A 48 29.85 38.79 -57.37
CA VAL A 48 29.03 37.78 -56.67
C VAL A 48 29.90 36.54 -56.43
N GLU A 49 29.89 36.02 -55.21
CA GLU A 49 30.60 34.79 -54.84
C GLU A 49 29.85 34.00 -53.75
N GLU A 50 30.21 32.72 -53.63
CA GLU A 50 29.89 31.87 -52.49
C GLU A 50 31.03 31.93 -51.47
N PHE A 51 30.76 32.44 -50.27
CA PHE A 51 31.73 32.45 -49.17
C PHE A 51 31.24 31.61 -48.00
N SER A 52 31.87 30.45 -47.79
CA SER A 52 31.47 29.49 -46.75
C SER A 52 29.99 29.06 -46.82
N GLY A 53 29.43 29.07 -48.04
CA GLY A 53 28.04 28.71 -48.33
C GLY A 53 27.03 29.86 -48.22
N LEU A 54 27.49 31.11 -48.02
CA LEU A 54 26.66 32.31 -48.12
C LEU A 54 26.85 32.97 -49.49
N THR A 55 25.76 33.24 -50.20
CA THR A 55 25.76 34.09 -51.40
C THR A 55 26.01 35.53 -51.00
N GLN A 56 27.10 36.13 -51.48
CA GLN A 56 27.44 37.52 -51.16
C GLN A 56 28.01 38.32 -52.35
N ILE A 57 27.92 39.65 -52.25
CA ILE A 57 28.71 40.57 -53.07
C ILE A 57 30.01 40.89 -52.33
N SER A 58 31.14 40.50 -52.92
CA SER A 58 32.49 40.80 -52.49
C SER A 58 33.16 41.83 -53.43
N ASN A 59 34.41 42.19 -53.13
CA ASN A 59 35.22 43.10 -53.96
C ASN A 59 34.46 44.38 -54.38
N VAL A 60 33.72 44.96 -53.44
CA VAL A 60 32.83 46.09 -53.70
C VAL A 60 33.65 47.29 -54.17
N THR A 61 33.33 47.79 -55.37
CA THR A 61 34.02 48.93 -56.02
C THR A 61 33.22 50.22 -55.96
N ALA A 62 31.90 50.14 -55.77
CA ALA A 62 31.04 51.30 -55.59
C ALA A 62 29.81 50.96 -54.73
N ILE A 63 29.46 51.88 -53.83
CA ILE A 63 28.21 51.90 -53.06
C ILE A 63 27.60 53.30 -53.25
N SER A 64 26.38 53.39 -53.74
CA SER A 64 25.70 54.65 -54.04
C SER A 64 24.28 54.68 -53.45
N PRO A 65 24.06 55.40 -52.34
CA PRO A 65 22.72 55.63 -51.79
C PRO A 65 21.86 56.44 -52.76
N GLN A 66 20.64 55.95 -53.02
CA GLN A 66 19.66 56.58 -53.91
C GLN A 66 18.55 57.32 -53.15
N GLY A 67 18.74 57.53 -51.84
CA GLY A 67 17.75 58.14 -50.93
C GLY A 67 17.00 57.10 -50.08
N THR A 68 16.00 57.56 -49.35
CA THR A 68 15.11 56.68 -48.57
C THR A 68 14.21 55.88 -49.49
N SER A 69 14.09 54.56 -49.26
CA SER A 69 13.15 53.73 -49.99
C SER A 69 11.72 54.17 -49.71
N THR A 70 10.89 54.25 -50.74
CA THR A 70 9.42 54.44 -50.60
C THR A 70 8.69 53.12 -50.37
N SER A 71 9.37 51.99 -50.54
CA SER A 71 8.85 50.64 -50.35
C SER A 71 9.38 50.06 -49.03
N THR A 72 8.50 49.44 -48.26
CA THR A 72 8.85 48.68 -47.06
C THR A 72 9.07 47.22 -47.42
N ILE A 73 10.08 46.58 -46.84
CA ILE A 73 10.22 45.12 -46.91
C ILE A 73 9.20 44.50 -45.96
N THR A 74 8.32 43.65 -46.50
CA THR A 74 7.43 42.81 -45.69
C THR A 74 8.19 41.53 -45.34
N PRO A 75 8.35 41.17 -44.05
CA PRO A 75 8.97 39.90 -43.68
C PRO A 75 8.22 38.72 -44.30
N ILE A 76 8.96 37.73 -44.80
CA ILE A 76 8.39 36.47 -45.29
C ILE A 76 8.09 35.57 -44.09
N ALA A 77 6.87 35.07 -44.00
CA ALA A 77 6.50 34.11 -42.96
C ALA A 77 7.19 32.76 -43.22
N VAL A 78 7.92 32.27 -42.22
CA VAL A 78 8.55 30.94 -42.22
C VAL A 78 8.07 30.17 -41.00
N THR A 79 7.85 28.87 -41.18
CA THR A 79 7.44 27.95 -40.12
C THR A 79 8.37 26.75 -40.10
N LEU A 80 8.78 26.36 -38.90
CA LEU A 80 9.46 25.12 -38.55
C LEU A 80 8.43 24.07 -38.06
N PRO A 81 8.63 22.78 -38.33
CA PRO A 81 9.71 22.23 -39.15
C PRO A 81 9.59 22.59 -40.63
N VAL A 82 10.71 22.88 -41.29
CA VAL A 82 10.73 23.07 -42.75
C VAL A 82 10.53 21.75 -43.49
N ALA A 83 9.97 21.79 -44.69
CA ALA A 83 9.72 20.57 -45.48
C ALA A 83 11.01 19.82 -45.86
N THR A 84 12.09 20.55 -46.14
CA THR A 84 13.43 20.00 -46.43
C THR A 84 14.51 20.95 -45.91
N ALA A 85 15.71 20.43 -45.63
CA ALA A 85 16.81 21.26 -45.13
C ALA A 85 17.24 22.37 -46.11
N GLY A 86 17.06 22.15 -47.41
CA GLY A 86 17.36 23.15 -48.45
C GLY A 86 16.28 24.20 -48.67
N LEU A 87 15.12 24.10 -47.99
CA LEU A 87 14.04 25.07 -48.16
C LEU A 87 14.44 26.48 -47.72
N LEU A 88 15.31 26.59 -46.72
CA LEU A 88 15.77 27.87 -46.19
C LEU A 88 16.66 28.64 -47.17
N GLU A 89 17.27 27.95 -48.14
CA GLU A 89 18.12 28.57 -49.16
C GLU A 89 17.41 29.67 -49.96
N GLN A 90 16.14 29.43 -50.32
CA GLN A 90 15.37 30.39 -51.11
C GLN A 90 15.07 31.69 -50.36
N TYR A 91 15.34 31.74 -49.05
CA TYR A 91 15.18 32.92 -48.20
C TYR A 91 16.51 33.54 -47.77
N GLU A 92 17.65 33.04 -48.26
CA GLU A 92 18.98 33.51 -47.85
C GLU A 92 19.16 35.02 -48.11
N GLY A 93 19.51 35.80 -47.09
CA GLY A 93 19.68 37.24 -47.18
C GLY A 93 18.36 38.04 -47.11
N MET A 94 17.20 37.38 -47.01
CA MET A 94 15.89 38.01 -46.92
C MET A 94 15.46 38.20 -45.47
N MET A 95 14.59 39.19 -45.24
CA MET A 95 13.89 39.38 -43.96
C MET A 95 12.76 38.36 -43.83
N VAL A 96 12.81 37.54 -42.78
CA VAL A 96 11.83 36.50 -42.46
C VAL A 96 11.23 36.73 -41.08
N THR A 97 10.06 36.13 -40.84
CA THR A 97 9.41 36.13 -39.53
C THR A 97 8.89 34.75 -39.16
N PHE A 98 9.14 34.33 -37.92
CA PHE A 98 8.56 33.14 -37.30
C PHE A 98 7.53 33.60 -36.26
N SER A 99 6.25 33.50 -36.61
CA SER A 99 5.15 33.86 -35.70
C SER A 99 4.78 32.73 -34.73
N GLN A 100 5.28 31.51 -34.97
CA GLN A 100 5.07 30.40 -34.04
C GLN A 100 5.92 30.56 -32.77
N LYS A 101 5.54 29.83 -31.72
CA LYS A 101 6.38 29.65 -30.53
C LYS A 101 7.66 28.90 -30.93
N LEU A 102 8.81 29.44 -30.53
CA LEU A 102 10.09 28.76 -30.61
C LEU A 102 10.68 28.58 -29.22
N THR A 103 11.36 27.46 -29.01
CA THR A 103 11.92 27.04 -27.72
C THR A 103 13.44 27.00 -27.81
N VAL A 104 14.14 27.49 -26.79
CA VAL A 104 15.59 27.33 -26.64
C VAL A 104 15.90 25.85 -26.47
N SER A 105 16.58 25.27 -27.45
CA SER A 105 17.01 23.87 -27.43
C SER A 105 18.48 23.73 -27.01
N GLN A 106 19.32 24.75 -27.28
CA GLN A 106 20.73 24.77 -26.86
C GLN A 106 21.23 26.18 -26.58
N ASN A 107 22.04 26.32 -25.51
CA ASN A 107 22.61 27.59 -25.05
C ASN A 107 24.13 27.55 -24.84
N PHE A 108 24.82 26.51 -25.35
CA PHE A 108 26.24 26.26 -25.10
C PHE A 108 27.17 27.39 -25.57
N THR A 109 26.94 27.95 -26.76
CA THR A 109 27.78 29.02 -27.33
C THR A 109 27.31 30.44 -26.98
N LEU A 110 26.24 30.59 -26.20
CA LEU A 110 25.58 31.88 -25.93
C LEU A 110 26.55 32.96 -25.42
N ALA A 111 27.28 32.70 -24.33
CA ALA A 111 28.20 33.71 -23.79
C ALA A 111 29.47 33.91 -24.64
N ARG A 112 29.78 32.95 -25.51
CA ARG A 112 30.99 32.99 -26.34
C ARG A 112 30.75 33.74 -27.65
N PHE A 113 29.60 33.53 -28.28
CA PHE A 113 29.29 33.99 -29.63
C PHE A 113 27.90 34.63 -29.79
N GLY A 114 27.11 34.78 -28.72
CA GLY A 114 25.75 35.34 -28.82
C GLY A 114 24.76 34.40 -29.50
N GLU A 115 25.10 33.11 -29.60
CA GLU A 115 24.38 32.09 -30.37
C GLU A 115 23.46 31.24 -29.49
N VAL A 116 22.23 31.01 -29.94
CA VAL A 116 21.22 30.16 -29.27
C VAL A 116 20.48 29.32 -30.31
N TRP A 117 20.41 28.00 -30.12
CA TRP A 117 19.56 27.18 -30.96
C TRP A 117 18.12 27.26 -30.49
N LEU A 118 17.23 27.45 -31.45
CA LEU A 118 15.79 27.49 -31.28
C LEU A 118 15.16 26.32 -32.03
N SER A 119 14.09 25.76 -31.48
CA SER A 119 13.31 24.70 -32.12
C SER A 119 11.81 25.00 -32.10
N ALA A 120 11.08 24.50 -33.09
CA ALA A 120 9.64 24.35 -32.99
C ALA A 120 9.27 23.17 -32.09
N ASP A 121 8.07 23.24 -31.51
CA ASP A 121 7.46 22.10 -30.83
C ASP A 121 7.22 20.95 -31.82
N LEU A 122 7.49 19.73 -31.38
CA LEU A 122 7.21 18.50 -32.11
C LEU A 122 6.21 17.64 -31.34
N ASP A 123 5.43 16.84 -32.06
CA ASP A 123 4.49 15.88 -31.45
C ASP A 123 5.25 14.63 -30.99
N TYR A 124 5.26 14.38 -29.67
CA TYR A 124 5.84 13.20 -29.05
C TYR A 124 4.75 12.20 -28.60
N PRO A 125 5.08 10.90 -28.44
CA PRO A 125 4.13 9.89 -27.93
C PRO A 125 3.90 9.98 -26.40
N PHE A 126 4.41 11.01 -25.75
CA PHE A 126 4.29 11.31 -24.32
C PHE A 126 4.01 12.81 -24.12
N ASP A 127 3.53 13.17 -22.93
CA ASP A 127 3.21 14.56 -22.59
C ASP A 127 4.49 15.40 -22.45
N GLU A 128 4.84 16.12 -23.51
CA GLU A 128 5.89 17.13 -23.54
C GLU A 128 5.28 18.51 -23.22
N VAL A 129 5.93 19.30 -22.36
CA VAL A 129 5.32 20.50 -21.74
C VAL A 129 6.06 21.82 -22.00
N ASP A 130 7.32 21.81 -22.44
CA ASP A 130 8.13 23.02 -22.60
C ASP A 130 8.67 23.28 -24.01
N GLY A 131 8.39 22.41 -24.99
CA GLY A 131 8.77 22.53 -26.39
C GLY A 131 10.20 22.10 -26.71
N ARG A 132 10.87 21.38 -25.79
CA ARG A 132 12.25 20.90 -26.03
C ARG A 132 12.28 19.79 -27.07
N LEU A 133 13.42 19.67 -27.76
CA LEU A 133 13.70 18.50 -28.59
C LEU A 133 14.25 17.36 -27.74
N PHE A 134 13.81 16.14 -28.03
CA PHE A 134 14.35 14.92 -27.44
C PHE A 134 15.26 14.15 -28.41
N ASN A 135 16.28 13.51 -27.86
CA ASN A 135 17.07 12.54 -28.60
C ASN A 135 16.16 11.38 -29.03
N PRO A 136 16.20 10.93 -30.30
CA PRO A 136 15.33 9.87 -30.79
C PRO A 136 15.37 8.58 -29.96
N THR A 137 16.56 8.14 -29.53
CA THR A 137 16.72 6.86 -28.81
C THR A 137 16.33 6.95 -27.34
N ASN A 138 15.80 8.09 -26.88
CA ASN A 138 15.15 8.22 -25.58
C ASN A 138 13.71 7.71 -25.56
N PHE A 139 13.10 7.47 -26.73
CA PHE A 139 11.72 6.98 -26.84
C PHE A 139 11.43 6.14 -28.09
N ILE A 140 12.43 5.95 -28.97
CA ILE A 140 12.40 5.04 -30.10
C ILE A 140 13.52 4.03 -29.92
N ASP A 141 13.15 2.78 -29.67
CA ASP A 141 14.10 1.66 -29.67
C ASP A 141 14.75 1.53 -31.06
N PRO A 142 16.08 1.58 -31.20
CA PRO A 142 16.75 1.43 -32.49
C PRO A 142 16.61 0.05 -33.12
N THR A 143 16.34 -0.97 -32.30
CA THR A 143 16.60 -2.37 -32.60
C THR A 143 15.38 -3.27 -32.65
N ASP A 144 14.31 -2.96 -31.93
CA ASP A 144 13.07 -3.73 -31.96
C ASP A 144 11.80 -2.84 -32.07
N THR A 145 10.64 -3.47 -32.28
CA THR A 145 9.35 -2.77 -32.26
C THR A 145 8.23 -3.74 -31.86
N PRO A 146 7.69 -3.68 -30.62
CA PRO A 146 7.98 -2.74 -29.53
C PRO A 146 9.21 -3.12 -28.68
N ALA A 147 9.76 -2.12 -27.97
CA ALA A 147 10.84 -2.18 -26.96
C ALA A 147 10.63 -3.28 -25.91
N SER A 148 10.99 -4.52 -26.25
CA SER A 148 10.64 -5.69 -25.43
C SER A 148 11.62 -6.85 -25.50
N GLY A 149 12.61 -6.80 -26.38
CA GLY A 149 13.63 -7.83 -26.55
C GLY A 149 15.05 -7.27 -26.42
N THR A 150 16.03 -8.18 -26.41
CA THR A 150 17.47 -7.85 -26.50
C THR A 150 18.03 -8.20 -27.88
N GLU A 151 17.16 -8.51 -28.85
CA GLU A 151 17.56 -8.93 -30.19
C GLU A 151 17.72 -7.71 -31.08
N ASN A 152 18.93 -7.51 -31.62
CA ASN A 152 19.20 -6.43 -32.55
C ASN A 152 18.85 -6.87 -33.98
N ASP A 153 17.65 -6.52 -34.45
CA ASP A 153 17.19 -6.85 -35.81
C ASP A 153 17.26 -5.68 -36.82
N GLU A 154 17.77 -4.53 -36.36
CA GLU A 154 17.94 -3.26 -37.09
C GLU A 154 16.66 -2.70 -37.73
N LYS A 155 15.46 -3.24 -37.46
CA LYS A 155 14.25 -2.86 -38.21
C LYS A 155 13.78 -1.43 -37.92
N ASN A 156 14.12 -0.88 -36.75
CA ASN A 156 13.57 0.41 -36.31
C ASN A 156 14.51 1.61 -36.50
N LYS A 157 15.74 1.38 -36.98
CA LYS A 157 16.72 2.43 -37.33
C LYS A 157 16.16 3.50 -38.28
N ALA A 158 15.23 3.13 -39.16
CA ALA A 158 14.56 4.07 -40.06
C ALA A 158 13.70 5.10 -39.30
N ALA A 159 13.03 4.69 -38.21
CA ALA A 159 12.26 5.58 -37.36
C ALA A 159 13.16 6.54 -36.57
N VAL A 160 14.27 6.05 -36.03
CA VAL A 160 15.30 6.88 -35.39
C VAL A 160 15.83 7.94 -36.36
N THR A 161 16.15 7.53 -37.60
CA THR A 161 16.63 8.45 -38.65
C THR A 161 15.55 9.47 -39.02
N ALA A 162 14.28 9.04 -39.15
CA ALA A 162 13.18 9.93 -39.46
C ALA A 162 12.96 10.99 -38.36
N GLN A 163 13.04 10.60 -37.09
CA GLN A 163 12.93 11.53 -35.96
C GLN A 163 14.12 12.48 -35.90
N GLN A 164 15.35 12.00 -36.13
CA GLN A 164 16.53 12.87 -36.18
C GLN A 164 16.44 13.91 -37.31
N ASN A 165 15.86 13.52 -38.46
CA ASN A 165 15.57 14.44 -39.55
C ASN A 165 14.51 15.48 -39.13
N GLN A 166 13.45 15.07 -38.43
CA GLN A 166 12.45 16.02 -37.89
C GLN A 166 13.09 17.03 -36.93
N ASN A 167 13.90 16.58 -35.97
CA ASN A 167 14.64 17.46 -35.05
C ASN A 167 15.49 18.49 -35.80
N THR A 168 16.14 18.07 -36.89
CA THR A 168 16.98 18.94 -37.75
C THR A 168 16.13 19.97 -38.49
N LEU A 169 15.02 19.55 -39.08
CA LEU A 169 14.09 20.44 -39.81
C LEU A 169 13.35 21.41 -38.89
N ALA A 170 13.21 21.05 -37.61
CA ALA A 170 12.56 21.83 -36.56
C ALA A 170 13.46 22.92 -35.95
N SER A 171 14.73 23.00 -36.32
CA SER A 171 15.72 23.83 -35.63
C SER A 171 16.25 25.00 -36.47
N ILE A 172 16.55 26.12 -35.81
CA ILE A 172 17.20 27.30 -36.40
C ILE A 172 18.15 27.96 -35.39
N LEU A 173 19.26 28.52 -35.84
CA LEU A 173 20.19 29.25 -34.98
C LEU A 173 19.81 30.74 -34.88
N LEU A 174 19.66 31.27 -33.67
CA LEU A 174 19.63 32.71 -33.41
C LEU A 174 21.05 33.21 -33.18
N ASP A 175 21.47 34.24 -33.91
CA ASP A 175 22.82 34.83 -33.85
C ASP A 175 22.68 36.34 -33.63
N ASP A 176 23.45 36.92 -32.71
CA ASP A 176 23.41 38.36 -32.41
C ASP A 176 24.19 39.24 -33.41
N ALA A 177 24.70 38.64 -34.49
CA ALA A 177 25.51 39.23 -35.54
C ALA A 177 26.87 39.77 -35.08
N SER A 178 27.31 39.44 -33.86
CA SER A 178 28.61 39.82 -33.31
C SER A 178 29.69 38.82 -33.72
N SER A 179 30.84 39.33 -34.13
CA SER A 179 32.05 38.50 -34.31
C SER A 179 32.98 38.55 -33.10
N VAL A 180 32.59 39.24 -32.02
CA VAL A 180 33.37 39.35 -30.80
C VAL A 180 33.20 38.10 -29.97
N GLN A 181 34.31 37.40 -29.72
CA GLN A 181 34.32 36.29 -28.78
C GLN A 181 34.29 36.79 -27.33
N ASN A 182 33.43 36.19 -26.50
CA ASN A 182 33.24 36.53 -25.08
C ASN A 182 32.94 38.03 -24.88
N PRO A 183 31.87 38.56 -25.53
CA PRO A 183 31.51 39.96 -25.40
C PRO A 183 31.25 40.32 -23.93
N PRO A 184 31.51 41.57 -23.50
CA PRO A 184 31.36 41.99 -22.10
C PRO A 184 29.91 41.85 -21.58
N THR A 185 28.94 41.93 -22.49
CA THR A 185 27.52 41.69 -22.23
C THR A 185 27.10 40.43 -22.97
N VAL A 186 26.50 39.47 -22.27
CA VAL A 186 25.88 38.30 -22.88
C VAL A 186 24.43 38.64 -23.22
N PRO A 187 23.98 38.45 -24.47
CA PRO A 187 22.62 38.80 -24.88
C PRO A 187 21.58 37.85 -24.27
N TYR A 188 20.31 38.26 -24.33
CA TYR A 188 19.14 37.41 -24.06
C TYR A 188 19.00 36.85 -22.63
N LEU A 189 19.80 37.30 -21.67
CA LEU A 189 19.72 36.80 -20.30
C LEU A 189 18.50 37.35 -19.54
N GLY A 190 17.85 36.46 -18.80
CA GLY A 190 16.77 36.82 -17.87
C GLY A 190 17.27 37.44 -16.55
N PRO A 191 16.34 37.72 -15.61
CA PRO A 191 16.66 38.34 -14.33
C PRO A 191 17.75 37.61 -13.51
N ASP A 192 17.78 36.27 -13.61
CA ASP A 192 18.73 35.41 -12.90
C ASP A 192 20.06 35.21 -13.66
N LYS A 193 20.31 36.05 -14.68
CA LYS A 193 21.49 36.02 -15.57
C LYS A 193 21.66 34.69 -16.31
N THR A 194 20.56 34.04 -16.66
CA THR A 194 20.55 32.78 -17.42
C THR A 194 19.54 32.84 -18.57
N LEU A 195 19.76 31.98 -19.55
CA LEU A 195 18.79 31.62 -20.58
C LEU A 195 18.79 30.09 -20.66
N ARG A 196 17.80 29.46 -20.03
CA ARG A 196 17.73 28.01 -19.88
C ARG A 196 17.09 27.36 -21.11
N VAL A 197 17.50 26.12 -21.41
CA VAL A 197 16.73 25.24 -22.31
C VAL A 197 15.28 25.17 -21.82
N GLY A 198 14.32 25.17 -22.75
CA GLY A 198 12.89 25.30 -22.45
C GLY A 198 12.39 26.74 -22.30
N SER A 199 13.27 27.76 -22.33
CA SER A 199 12.82 29.15 -22.46
C SER A 199 12.22 29.36 -23.85
N THR A 200 11.18 30.18 -23.98
CA THR A 200 10.45 30.31 -25.25
C THR A 200 10.41 31.76 -25.74
N LEU A 201 10.16 31.97 -27.02
CA LEU A 201 9.84 33.28 -27.58
C LEU A 201 8.79 33.13 -28.68
N ASN A 202 8.11 34.23 -28.99
CA ASN A 202 7.18 34.34 -30.12
C ASN A 202 7.60 35.53 -30.98
N GLU A 203 7.20 35.52 -32.25
CA GLU A 203 7.42 36.62 -33.20
C GLU A 203 8.91 36.98 -33.37
N LEU A 204 9.69 36.04 -33.91
CA LEU A 204 11.08 36.29 -34.27
C LEU A 204 11.18 36.84 -35.70
N THR A 205 11.51 38.12 -35.84
CA THR A 205 11.80 38.73 -37.14
C THR A 205 13.29 39.05 -37.29
N GLY A 206 13.89 38.60 -38.38
CA GLY A 206 15.29 38.82 -38.66
C GLY A 206 15.68 38.55 -40.10
N ILE A 207 16.94 38.78 -40.43
CA ILE A 207 17.50 38.41 -41.72
C ILE A 207 17.99 36.97 -41.64
N LEU A 208 17.50 36.11 -42.53
CA LEU A 208 18.04 34.76 -42.67
C LEU A 208 19.40 34.83 -43.36
N SER A 209 20.39 34.14 -42.81
CA SER A 209 21.73 34.06 -43.37
C SER A 209 22.29 32.64 -43.17
N TYR A 210 23.35 32.32 -43.90
CA TYR A 210 24.08 31.07 -43.75
C TYR A 210 25.49 31.34 -43.23
N GLY A 211 25.97 30.49 -42.32
CA GLY A 211 27.33 30.61 -41.81
C GLY A 211 27.69 29.46 -40.88
N PHE A 212 28.97 29.06 -40.88
CA PHE A 212 29.49 27.94 -40.08
C PHE A 212 28.64 26.66 -40.22
N SER A 213 28.22 26.36 -41.46
CA SER A 213 27.43 25.17 -41.82
C SER A 213 26.01 25.13 -41.23
N SER A 214 25.41 26.29 -40.92
CA SER A 214 24.04 26.37 -40.41
C SER A 214 23.33 27.64 -40.88
N TYR A 215 22.02 27.51 -41.16
CA TYR A 215 21.14 28.66 -41.31
C TYR A 215 20.92 29.33 -39.96
N ARG A 216 20.92 30.66 -39.98
CA ARG A 216 20.83 31.49 -38.78
C ARG A 216 20.03 32.75 -39.03
N ILE A 217 19.34 33.21 -37.99
CA ILE A 217 18.55 34.43 -37.99
C ILE A 217 19.34 35.52 -37.28
N GLN A 218 19.58 36.61 -38.01
CA GLN A 218 20.14 37.86 -37.50
C GLN A 218 18.95 38.76 -37.10
N PRO A 219 18.62 38.90 -35.80
CA PRO A 219 17.39 39.54 -35.37
C PRO A 219 17.43 41.04 -35.69
N THR A 220 16.30 41.57 -36.18
CA THR A 220 16.17 43.00 -36.52
C THR A 220 15.75 43.86 -35.32
N ASP A 221 15.10 43.23 -34.35
CA ASP A 221 14.75 43.77 -33.04
C ASP A 221 15.28 42.85 -31.93
N VAL A 222 15.37 43.32 -30.69
CA VAL A 222 15.80 42.48 -29.56
C VAL A 222 14.74 41.40 -29.29
N PRO A 223 15.06 40.10 -29.42
CA PRO A 223 14.14 39.02 -29.10
C PRO A 223 13.69 39.07 -27.64
N SER A 224 12.39 38.83 -27.40
CA SER A 224 11.79 38.84 -26.08
C SER A 224 11.44 37.42 -25.64
N PHE A 225 12.18 36.90 -24.66
CA PHE A 225 11.99 35.56 -24.13
C PHE A 225 11.01 35.51 -22.94
N THR A 226 10.25 34.42 -22.87
CA THR A 226 9.64 33.89 -21.64
C THR A 226 10.62 32.87 -21.06
N TYR A 227 11.18 33.18 -19.89
CA TYR A 227 12.26 32.38 -19.29
C TYR A 227 11.75 31.15 -18.55
N ALA A 228 12.37 29.99 -18.80
CA ALA A 228 12.07 28.77 -18.06
C ALA A 228 12.50 28.88 -16.58
N PRO A 229 11.63 28.52 -15.61
CA PRO A 229 11.88 28.76 -14.20
C PRO A 229 12.91 27.79 -13.62
N ARG A 230 13.86 28.30 -12.81
CA ARG A 230 14.79 27.45 -12.06
C ARG A 230 14.07 26.68 -10.94
N PRO A 231 14.20 25.34 -10.85
CA PRO A 231 13.64 24.58 -9.74
C PRO A 231 14.39 24.89 -8.45
N VAL A 232 13.72 25.43 -7.44
CA VAL A 232 14.32 25.84 -6.16
C VAL A 232 14.49 24.69 -5.16
N ALA A 233 13.92 23.52 -5.45
CA ALA A 233 13.96 22.35 -4.57
C ALA A 233 13.93 21.04 -5.36
N PRO A 234 14.32 19.94 -4.69
CA PRO A 234 14.02 18.55 -4.97
C PRO A 234 12.79 18.26 -5.83
N PRO A 235 12.74 17.32 -6.79
CA PRO A 235 11.46 16.65 -7.04
C PRO A 235 10.95 15.99 -5.75
N SER A 236 9.62 15.92 -5.59
CA SER A 236 9.01 15.24 -4.44
C SER A 236 9.34 13.75 -4.49
N VAL A 237 9.62 13.18 -3.32
CA VAL A 237 9.86 11.75 -3.13
C VAL A 237 8.70 11.05 -2.42
N GLY A 238 7.55 11.73 -2.28
CA GLY A 238 6.37 11.17 -1.59
C GLY A 238 6.62 10.87 -0.11
N ASP A 239 5.86 9.93 0.44
CA ASP A 239 5.96 9.47 1.83
C ASP A 239 7.10 8.44 2.00
N ALA A 240 8.32 8.86 1.66
CA ALA A 240 9.52 8.03 1.76
C ALA A 240 10.15 8.07 3.15
N ASN A 241 10.59 6.90 3.64
CA ASN A 241 11.40 6.77 4.84
C ASN A 241 12.91 6.63 4.54
N LEU A 242 13.27 6.52 3.26
CA LEU A 242 14.64 6.52 2.75
C LEU A 242 14.72 7.28 1.43
N LYS A 243 15.71 8.18 1.31
CA LYS A 243 16.02 8.90 0.07
C LYS A 243 17.36 8.45 -0.49
N ILE A 244 17.36 8.01 -1.75
CA ILE A 244 18.58 7.63 -2.45
C ILE A 244 18.74 8.51 -3.69
N ALA A 245 19.95 8.99 -3.95
CA ALA A 245 20.26 9.79 -5.13
C ALA A 245 21.48 9.24 -5.89
N SER A 246 21.61 9.66 -7.15
CA SER A 246 22.87 9.60 -7.89
C SER A 246 23.21 10.95 -8.49
N PHE A 247 24.50 11.28 -8.50
CA PHE A 247 24.95 12.56 -9.03
C PHE A 247 26.34 12.45 -9.68
N ASN A 248 26.42 12.75 -10.97
CA ASN A 248 27.69 13.01 -11.65
C ASN A 248 28.20 14.39 -11.24
N VAL A 249 29.38 14.43 -10.62
CA VAL A 249 29.98 15.64 -10.03
C VAL A 249 30.97 16.36 -10.95
N LEU A 250 30.96 16.04 -12.26
CA LEU A 250 31.71 16.70 -13.33
C LEU A 250 33.22 16.77 -13.05
N ASN A 251 33.87 15.62 -12.98
CA ASN A 251 35.29 15.45 -12.68
C ASN A 251 35.70 16.24 -11.41
N TYR A 252 35.30 15.75 -10.24
CA TYR A 252 35.71 16.34 -8.96
C TYR A 252 37.14 15.92 -8.61
N PHE A 253 38.11 16.73 -9.03
CA PHE A 253 39.54 16.51 -8.78
C PHE A 253 40.05 17.58 -7.81
N ASN A 254 40.66 17.14 -6.70
CA ASN A 254 41.05 18.04 -5.62
C ASN A 254 42.54 18.46 -5.67
N GLY A 255 43.26 18.04 -6.72
CA GLY A 255 44.68 18.30 -6.89
C GLY A 255 45.52 17.23 -6.19
N ASP A 256 46.25 17.61 -5.14
CA ASP A 256 47.00 16.69 -4.28
C ASP A 256 46.42 16.57 -2.86
N GLY A 257 45.20 17.09 -2.66
CA GLY A 257 44.53 17.22 -1.36
C GLY A 257 45.18 18.19 -0.38
N ASN A 258 46.33 18.80 -0.73
CA ASN A 258 47.15 19.67 0.12
C ASN A 258 47.24 21.12 -0.44
N GLY A 259 46.38 21.45 -1.41
CA GLY A 259 46.33 22.77 -2.04
C GLY A 259 47.30 22.95 -3.22
N GLY A 260 47.96 21.87 -3.65
CA GLY A 260 48.77 21.78 -4.87
C GLY A 260 48.13 20.85 -5.92
N GLY A 261 48.94 20.27 -6.80
CA GLY A 261 48.47 19.26 -7.78
C GLY A 261 47.73 19.77 -9.01
N PHE A 262 47.53 21.08 -9.16
CA PHE A 262 46.90 21.69 -10.34
C PHE A 262 47.92 22.08 -11.44
N PRO A 263 47.54 22.05 -12.74
CA PRO A 263 46.26 21.57 -13.25
C PRO A 263 46.15 20.05 -13.12
N THR A 264 44.96 19.58 -12.78
CA THR A 264 44.63 18.16 -12.75
C THR A 264 44.40 17.65 -14.18
N PRO A 265 44.44 16.32 -14.43
CA PRO A 265 44.15 15.76 -15.75
C PRO A 265 42.73 16.06 -16.25
N ARG A 266 41.78 16.19 -15.32
CA ARG A 266 40.36 16.53 -15.57
C ARG A 266 39.83 17.44 -14.46
N GLY A 267 38.69 18.08 -14.71
CA GLY A 267 38.04 18.96 -13.74
C GLY A 267 38.68 20.34 -13.67
N ALA A 268 38.71 20.92 -12.47
CA ALA A 268 39.25 22.25 -12.23
C ALA A 268 40.73 22.40 -12.58
N SER A 269 41.09 23.42 -13.38
CA SER A 269 42.47 23.66 -13.82
C SER A 269 43.34 24.29 -12.72
N ASN A 270 42.73 24.81 -11.66
CA ASN A 270 43.41 25.50 -10.55
C ASN A 270 42.58 25.48 -9.26
N ALA A 271 43.23 25.79 -8.14
CA ALA A 271 42.60 25.77 -6.81
C ALA A 271 41.40 26.73 -6.67
N ALA A 272 41.37 27.84 -7.41
CA ALA A 272 40.24 28.77 -7.35
C ALA A 272 39.00 28.22 -8.06
N GLU A 273 39.19 27.55 -9.21
CA GLU A 273 38.13 26.81 -9.89
C GLU A 273 37.64 25.63 -9.06
N PHE A 274 38.55 24.89 -8.43
CA PHE A 274 38.18 23.80 -7.53
C PHE A 274 37.32 24.30 -6.36
N ALA A 275 37.70 25.42 -5.72
CA ALA A 275 36.89 26.03 -4.66
C ALA A 275 35.49 26.43 -5.16
N ARG A 276 35.37 26.93 -6.38
CA ARG A 276 34.08 27.24 -7.02
C ARG A 276 33.25 25.98 -7.24
N GLN A 277 33.85 24.94 -7.84
CA GLN A 277 33.22 23.64 -8.11
C GLN A 277 32.73 22.98 -6.82
N ARG A 278 33.64 22.83 -5.84
CA ARG A 278 33.37 22.30 -4.50
C ARG A 278 32.16 22.95 -3.84
N THR A 279 32.11 24.26 -3.85
CA THR A 279 31.01 25.02 -3.25
C THR A 279 29.67 24.70 -3.92
N LYS A 280 29.63 24.64 -5.26
CA LYS A 280 28.40 24.34 -5.99
C LYS A 280 27.90 22.90 -5.77
N ILE A 281 28.82 21.94 -5.79
CA ILE A 281 28.49 20.52 -5.59
C ILE A 281 28.04 20.24 -4.17
N ILE A 282 28.67 20.87 -3.16
CA ILE A 282 28.21 20.83 -1.77
C ILE A 282 26.80 21.42 -1.66
N ALA A 283 26.52 22.55 -2.32
CA ALA A 283 25.19 23.15 -2.32
C ALA A 283 24.14 22.23 -2.96
N ALA A 284 24.47 21.56 -4.07
CA ALA A 284 23.59 20.59 -4.73
C ALA A 284 23.32 19.36 -3.84
N ILE A 285 24.36 18.74 -3.27
CA ILE A 285 24.22 17.57 -2.40
C ILE A 285 23.43 17.90 -1.12
N ASN A 286 23.69 19.05 -0.51
CA ASN A 286 22.94 19.52 0.64
C ASN A 286 21.46 19.80 0.29
N GLY A 287 21.21 20.37 -0.90
CA GLY A 287 19.85 20.62 -1.41
C GLY A 287 19.07 19.34 -1.71
N LEU A 288 19.72 18.32 -2.28
CA LEU A 288 19.14 16.98 -2.47
C LEU A 288 18.69 16.37 -1.15
N ASN A 289 19.50 16.57 -0.09
CA ASN A 289 19.21 16.09 1.25
C ASN A 289 18.92 14.58 1.31
N ALA A 290 19.50 13.80 0.39
CA ALA A 290 19.36 12.35 0.35
C ALA A 290 20.13 11.67 1.50
N ASP A 291 19.74 10.44 1.82
CA ASP A 291 20.33 9.63 2.89
C ASP A 291 21.49 8.78 2.39
N VAL A 292 21.43 8.37 1.13
CA VAL A 292 22.49 7.68 0.38
C VAL A 292 22.64 8.38 -0.96
N ILE A 293 23.88 8.66 -1.39
CA ILE A 293 24.17 9.30 -2.68
C ILE A 293 25.30 8.54 -3.36
N GLY A 294 25.00 7.97 -4.53
CA GLY A 294 26.00 7.47 -5.46
C GLY A 294 26.61 8.62 -6.25
N LEU A 295 27.94 8.73 -6.23
CA LEU A 295 28.69 9.79 -6.90
C LEU A 295 29.38 9.20 -8.13
N LEU A 296 29.37 9.96 -9.22
CA LEU A 296 30.09 9.63 -10.46
C LEU A 296 31.07 10.73 -10.79
N GLU A 297 32.16 10.39 -11.47
CA GLU A 297 33.25 11.32 -11.79
C GLU A 297 33.98 11.87 -10.56
N MET A 298 34.05 11.07 -9.50
CA MET A 298 34.99 11.31 -8.40
C MET A 298 36.39 10.94 -8.85
N GLU A 299 37.40 11.75 -8.55
CA GLU A 299 38.80 11.38 -8.78
C GLU A 299 39.13 10.01 -8.16
N ASN A 300 39.88 9.18 -8.90
CA ASN A 300 40.33 7.86 -8.47
C ASN A 300 41.69 7.95 -7.75
N ASP A 301 41.70 8.62 -6.59
CA ASP A 301 42.89 8.87 -5.75
C ASP A 301 42.85 8.10 -4.42
N GLY A 302 42.02 7.05 -4.35
CA GLY A 302 41.77 6.27 -3.14
C GLY A 302 40.72 6.90 -2.22
N ASP A 303 40.80 6.58 -0.93
CA ASP A 303 39.78 6.95 0.07
C ASP A 303 40.39 7.49 1.38
N GLY A 304 41.68 7.83 1.34
CA GLY A 304 42.44 8.42 2.45
C GLY A 304 42.07 9.87 2.75
N GLU A 305 42.66 10.46 3.79
CA GLU A 305 42.32 11.80 4.30
C GLU A 305 42.46 12.95 3.28
N ASN A 306 43.34 12.78 2.29
CA ASN A 306 43.60 13.75 1.23
C ASN A 306 42.82 13.46 -0.06
N SER A 307 42.01 12.41 -0.09
CA SER A 307 41.26 12.03 -1.28
C SER A 307 40.16 13.04 -1.63
N ALA A 308 39.76 13.07 -2.89
CA ALA A 308 38.64 13.86 -3.37
C ALA A 308 37.33 13.57 -2.61
N ILE A 309 37.05 12.30 -2.31
CA ILE A 309 35.85 11.89 -1.54
C ILE A 309 35.90 12.38 -0.08
N ALA A 310 37.08 12.33 0.54
CA ALA A 310 37.26 12.83 1.91
C ALA A 310 37.14 14.36 1.97
N ASP A 311 37.64 15.10 0.97
CA ASP A 311 37.42 16.55 0.86
C ASP A 311 35.94 16.91 0.75
N LEU A 312 35.21 16.23 -0.13
CA LEU A 312 33.78 16.49 -0.33
C LEU A 312 32.97 16.25 0.95
N VAL A 313 33.18 15.11 1.62
CA VAL A 313 32.48 14.79 2.89
C VAL A 313 32.84 15.76 4.01
N ARG A 314 34.11 16.16 4.11
CA ARG A 314 34.53 17.20 5.05
C ARG A 314 33.80 18.52 4.78
N GLY A 315 33.70 18.93 3.51
CA GLY A 315 32.97 20.14 3.12
C GLY A 315 31.48 20.09 3.42
N LEU A 316 30.84 18.94 3.19
CA LEU A 316 29.44 18.72 3.57
C LEU A 316 29.25 18.84 5.08
N ASN A 317 30.14 18.24 5.87
CA ASN A 317 30.10 18.31 7.33
C ASN A 317 30.42 19.72 7.88
N GLU A 318 31.20 20.53 7.16
CA GLU A 318 31.46 21.94 7.50
C GLU A 318 30.21 22.81 7.35
N VAL A 319 29.41 22.60 6.29
CA VAL A 319 28.19 23.39 6.03
C VAL A 319 26.94 22.85 6.71
N THR A 320 26.99 21.60 7.20
CA THR A 320 25.91 20.97 7.98
C THR A 320 26.31 20.85 9.45
N SER A 321 26.80 19.68 9.87
CA SER A 321 27.42 19.45 11.17
C SER A 321 28.40 18.27 11.10
N PRO A 322 29.44 18.23 11.95
CA PRO A 322 30.38 17.10 12.00
C PRO A 322 29.66 15.74 12.17
N GLY A 323 29.96 14.80 11.27
CA GLY A 323 29.35 13.46 11.29
C GLY A 323 27.98 13.35 10.62
N THR A 324 27.50 14.40 9.94
CA THR A 324 26.25 14.33 9.15
C THR A 324 26.41 13.37 7.99
N TYR A 325 27.54 13.43 7.30
CA TYR A 325 27.90 12.57 6.18
C TYR A 325 29.16 11.75 6.49
N ASP A 326 29.18 10.51 6.00
CA ASP A 326 30.37 9.67 5.85
C ASP A 326 30.37 9.07 4.44
N TYR A 327 31.45 8.41 4.04
CA TYR A 327 31.61 7.76 2.74
C TYR A 327 31.91 6.27 2.87
N ILE A 328 31.53 5.52 1.86
CA ILE A 328 31.88 4.10 1.77
C ILE A 328 33.34 3.97 1.37
N ARG A 329 34.08 3.11 2.08
CA ARG A 329 35.51 2.87 1.83
C ARG A 329 35.69 2.01 0.58
N ASP A 330 36.80 2.21 -0.11
CA ASP A 330 37.08 1.50 -1.36
C ASP A 330 37.24 -0.02 -1.10
N PRO A 331 36.79 -0.89 -2.03
CA PRO A 331 36.98 -2.32 -1.88
C PRO A 331 38.48 -2.69 -1.78
N ALA A 332 38.84 -3.47 -0.75
CA ALA A 332 40.23 -3.80 -0.41
C ALA A 332 41.02 -4.54 -1.51
N ASN A 333 40.32 -5.07 -2.53
CA ASN A 333 40.89 -5.79 -3.67
C ASN A 333 41.16 -4.89 -4.90
N GLY A 334 41.04 -3.56 -4.80
CA GLY A 334 41.32 -2.64 -5.91
C GLY A 334 40.13 -2.44 -6.86
N GLY A 335 38.91 -2.41 -6.30
CA GLY A 335 37.64 -2.33 -7.03
C GLY A 335 37.23 -0.96 -7.57
N THR A 336 38.17 -0.01 -7.72
CA THR A 336 37.88 1.34 -8.24
C THR A 336 38.14 1.49 -9.74
N GLY A 337 38.75 0.49 -10.37
CA GLY A 337 39.04 0.50 -11.81
C GLY A 337 40.37 1.16 -12.18
N THR A 338 40.54 1.44 -13.47
CA THR A 338 41.79 1.99 -14.04
C THR A 338 41.65 3.38 -14.63
N ASP A 339 40.43 3.91 -14.71
CA ASP A 339 40.16 5.28 -15.16
C ASP A 339 40.59 6.29 -14.08
N GLU A 340 40.81 7.54 -14.48
CA GLU A 340 41.17 8.64 -13.57
C GLU A 340 40.00 9.04 -12.66
N ILE A 341 38.81 8.56 -12.98
CA ILE A 341 37.59 8.72 -12.19
C ILE A 341 37.02 7.38 -11.75
N LYS A 342 36.33 7.38 -10.61
CA LYS A 342 35.59 6.23 -10.06
C LYS A 342 34.16 6.63 -9.68
N VAL A 343 33.36 5.61 -9.39
CA VAL A 343 32.09 5.75 -8.66
C VAL A 343 32.34 5.63 -7.16
N ALA A 344 31.51 6.27 -6.34
CA ALA A 344 31.62 6.22 -4.88
C ALA A 344 30.24 6.36 -4.22
N PHE A 345 30.16 6.14 -2.91
CA PHE A 345 28.97 6.44 -2.12
C PHE A 345 29.30 7.35 -0.94
N ILE A 346 28.41 8.32 -0.70
CA ILE A 346 28.29 9.02 0.59
C ILE A 346 26.93 8.72 1.21
N TYR A 347 26.83 8.79 2.52
CA TYR A 347 25.60 8.47 3.24
C TYR A 347 25.51 9.25 4.55
N LYS A 348 24.31 9.30 5.13
CA LYS A 348 24.04 9.89 6.44
C LYS A 348 23.99 8.81 7.53
N PRO A 349 24.98 8.71 8.42
CA PRO A 349 25.04 7.66 9.44
C PRO A 349 23.86 7.67 10.43
N ALA A 350 23.22 8.82 10.63
CA ALA A 350 22.03 8.93 11.46
C ALA A 350 20.83 8.14 10.90
N ASN A 351 20.73 8.04 9.57
CA ASN A 351 19.56 7.48 8.89
C ASN A 351 19.80 6.06 8.40
N VAL A 352 21.02 5.75 7.95
CA VAL A 352 21.38 4.42 7.47
C VAL A 352 22.72 3.94 8.02
N SER A 353 22.88 2.62 8.11
CA SER A 353 24.14 1.96 8.42
C SER A 353 24.56 1.03 7.29
N PRO A 354 25.80 1.09 6.76
CA PRO A 354 26.27 0.10 5.80
C PRO A 354 26.34 -1.30 6.44
N ILE A 355 25.94 -2.33 5.70
CA ILE A 355 26.11 -3.73 6.06
C ILE A 355 27.26 -4.32 5.25
N GLY A 356 28.21 -4.95 5.94
CA GLY A 356 29.36 -5.56 5.30
C GLY A 356 30.29 -4.54 4.63
N VAL A 357 31.11 -5.02 3.70
CA VAL A 357 31.97 -4.19 2.86
C VAL A 357 31.33 -4.01 1.49
N ALA A 358 31.58 -2.86 0.85
CA ALA A 358 31.16 -2.66 -0.53
C ALA A 358 31.83 -3.64 -1.48
N VAL A 359 31.13 -4.00 -2.55
CA VAL A 359 31.58 -4.97 -3.53
C VAL A 359 31.57 -4.31 -4.91
N ALA A 360 32.65 -4.43 -5.65
CA ALA A 360 32.74 -3.92 -7.03
C ALA A 360 32.69 -5.05 -8.05
N ASP A 361 32.13 -4.78 -9.23
CA ASP A 361 32.20 -5.69 -10.37
C ASP A 361 33.58 -5.63 -11.04
N MET A 362 34.39 -6.65 -10.77
CA MET A 362 35.77 -6.76 -11.29
C MET A 362 35.83 -7.28 -12.73
N ASN A 363 34.71 -7.41 -13.44
CA ASN A 363 34.74 -7.79 -14.85
C ASN A 363 35.56 -6.78 -15.66
N PRO A 364 36.57 -7.21 -16.45
CA PRO A 364 37.47 -6.32 -17.18
C PRO A 364 36.79 -5.45 -18.24
N VAL A 365 35.52 -5.71 -18.59
CA VAL A 365 34.73 -4.82 -19.44
C VAL A 365 34.46 -3.45 -18.78
N HIS A 366 34.53 -3.37 -17.45
CA HIS A 366 34.37 -2.14 -16.71
C HIS A 366 35.71 -1.42 -16.50
N ASN A 367 35.91 -0.30 -17.20
CA ASN A 367 36.98 0.66 -16.88
C ASN A 367 36.69 1.42 -15.57
N ARG A 368 35.40 1.58 -15.26
CA ARG A 368 34.85 2.15 -14.02
C ARG A 368 33.90 1.11 -13.40
N PRO A 369 34.42 0.18 -12.59
CA PRO A 369 33.64 -0.88 -11.97
C PRO A 369 32.37 -0.35 -11.27
N PRO A 370 31.19 -0.93 -11.57
CA PRO A 370 30.01 -0.80 -10.72
C PRO A 370 30.34 -1.10 -9.26
N LEU A 371 29.79 -0.32 -8.33
CA LEU A 371 29.98 -0.49 -6.90
C LEU A 371 28.64 -0.72 -6.21
N ALA A 372 28.51 -1.80 -5.44
CA ALA A 372 27.32 -2.13 -4.67
C ALA A 372 27.57 -2.04 -3.16
N GLN A 373 26.64 -1.41 -2.44
CA GLN A 373 26.63 -1.35 -0.99
C GLN A 373 25.22 -1.58 -0.45
N THR A 374 25.08 -2.52 0.50
CA THR A 374 23.85 -2.76 1.25
C THR A 374 23.76 -1.79 2.42
N PHE A 375 22.64 -1.11 2.56
CA PHE A 375 22.35 -0.18 3.65
C PHE A 375 21.16 -0.68 4.46
N LYS A 376 21.27 -0.59 5.79
CA LYS A 376 20.16 -0.76 6.72
C LYS A 376 19.56 0.59 7.06
N VAL A 377 18.25 0.75 6.89
CA VAL A 377 17.51 1.90 7.41
C VAL A 377 17.42 1.79 8.92
N ASN A 378 18.04 2.73 9.65
CA ASN A 378 18.18 2.64 11.10
C ASN A 378 16.81 2.63 11.82
N ALA A 379 15.84 3.37 11.28
CA ALA A 379 14.52 3.51 11.87
C ALA A 379 13.66 2.23 11.78
N THR A 380 13.81 1.45 10.72
CA THR A 380 12.92 0.32 10.41
C THR A 380 13.61 -1.04 10.55
N GLY A 381 14.94 -1.06 10.42
CA GLY A 381 15.75 -2.26 10.38
C GLY A 381 15.78 -2.94 9.00
N GLU A 382 14.99 -2.45 8.04
CA GLU A 382 14.97 -2.96 6.67
C GLU A 382 16.26 -2.62 5.93
N ILE A 383 16.56 -3.40 4.89
CA ILE A 383 17.79 -3.26 4.12
C ILE A 383 17.46 -3.02 2.65
N VAL A 384 18.37 -2.37 1.93
CA VAL A 384 18.33 -2.21 0.48
C VAL A 384 19.75 -2.15 -0.04
N THR A 385 20.00 -2.69 -1.23
CA THR A 385 21.30 -2.57 -1.88
C THR A 385 21.25 -1.55 -3.01
N ALA A 386 22.13 -0.55 -2.94
CA ALA A 386 22.35 0.41 -4.01
C ALA A 386 23.58 0.01 -4.83
N ALA A 387 23.43 -0.05 -6.15
CA ALA A 387 24.52 -0.27 -7.10
C ALA A 387 24.69 0.97 -7.98
N ILE A 388 25.83 1.65 -7.86
CA ILE A 388 26.18 2.85 -8.64
C ILE A 388 27.02 2.45 -9.84
N ASN A 389 26.68 2.98 -11.02
CA ASN A 389 27.23 2.55 -12.31
C ASN A 389 27.71 3.76 -13.12
N HIS A 390 28.82 3.61 -13.84
CA HIS A 390 29.28 4.62 -14.81
C HIS A 390 29.82 3.94 -16.07
N PHE A 391 28.94 3.67 -17.03
CA PHE A 391 29.29 2.95 -18.25
C PHE A 391 30.16 3.77 -19.20
N LYS A 392 30.70 3.12 -20.23
CA LYS A 392 31.56 3.75 -21.24
C LYS A 392 30.82 4.88 -21.94
N SER A 393 31.43 6.07 -21.99
CA SER A 393 30.87 7.22 -22.70
C SER A 393 30.58 6.95 -24.17
N LYS A 394 29.49 7.53 -24.67
CA LYS A 394 29.09 7.56 -26.10
C LYS A 394 30.12 8.26 -27.00
N GLY A 395 31.01 9.06 -26.42
CA GLY A 395 32.04 9.82 -27.14
C GLY A 395 33.27 9.00 -27.55
N GLY A 396 33.98 9.52 -28.56
CA GLY A 396 35.22 8.97 -29.12
C GLY A 396 35.02 8.23 -30.44
N THR A 397 36.09 7.63 -30.97
CA THR A 397 36.05 6.84 -32.22
C THR A 397 36.26 5.38 -31.87
N GLY A 398 35.17 4.61 -31.80
CA GLY A 398 35.24 3.16 -31.64
C GLY A 398 35.61 2.45 -32.95
N SER A 399 35.84 1.15 -32.89
CA SER A 399 36.18 0.32 -34.06
C SER A 399 35.52 -1.05 -33.96
N GLY A 400 35.34 -1.74 -35.09
CA GLY A 400 34.64 -3.03 -35.10
C GLY A 400 33.21 -2.88 -34.57
N ALA A 401 32.84 -3.70 -33.59
CA ALA A 401 31.51 -3.63 -32.94
C ALA A 401 31.29 -2.34 -32.14
N ASP A 402 32.36 -1.66 -31.70
CA ASP A 402 32.25 -0.37 -31.03
C ASP A 402 32.23 0.83 -31.99
N ALA A 403 32.37 0.60 -33.30
CA ALA A 403 32.17 1.69 -34.28
C ALA A 403 30.73 2.21 -34.18
N ASP A 404 30.52 3.47 -34.58
CA ASP A 404 29.16 4.01 -34.71
C ASP A 404 28.42 3.27 -35.83
N GLN A 405 27.35 2.55 -35.46
CA GLN A 405 26.52 1.80 -36.40
C GLN A 405 25.50 2.70 -37.12
N ASN A 406 25.50 4.00 -36.85
CA ASN A 406 24.58 5.00 -37.39
C ASN A 406 23.11 4.66 -37.09
N ASP A 407 22.85 4.05 -35.94
CA ASP A 407 21.54 3.66 -35.44
C ASP A 407 21.00 4.62 -34.37
N GLY A 408 21.71 5.73 -34.11
CA GLY A 408 21.40 6.71 -33.08
C GLY A 408 22.11 6.47 -31.75
N GLN A 409 22.69 5.28 -31.54
CA GLN A 409 23.27 4.90 -30.25
C GLN A 409 24.69 5.41 -30.06
N SER A 410 25.34 5.93 -31.11
CA SER A 410 26.74 6.39 -31.11
C SER A 410 27.76 5.26 -30.89
N ALA A 411 29.05 5.60 -30.89
CA ALA A 411 30.14 4.65 -30.67
C ALA A 411 30.05 3.96 -29.29
N PHE A 412 30.76 2.82 -29.17
CA PHE A 412 30.86 2.01 -27.95
C PHE A 412 29.53 1.45 -27.41
N ASN A 413 28.49 1.34 -28.25
CA ASN A 413 27.24 0.71 -27.83
C ASN A 413 27.46 -0.76 -27.45
N TYR A 414 28.22 -1.50 -28.25
CA TYR A 414 28.59 -2.88 -27.95
C TYR A 414 29.25 -3.04 -26.57
N THR A 415 30.25 -2.20 -26.25
CA THR A 415 30.86 -2.19 -24.91
C THR A 415 29.83 -1.93 -23.81
N ARG A 416 28.92 -0.94 -23.99
CA ARG A 416 27.88 -0.64 -22.99
C ARG A 416 26.91 -1.82 -22.80
N VAL A 417 26.57 -2.55 -23.87
CA VAL A 417 25.77 -3.78 -23.79
C VAL A 417 26.50 -4.87 -22.99
N GLU A 418 27.79 -5.08 -23.24
CA GLU A 418 28.58 -6.05 -22.48
C GLU A 418 28.76 -5.63 -21.01
N GLN A 419 28.82 -4.33 -20.72
CA GLN A 419 28.80 -3.79 -19.35
C GLN A 419 27.46 -4.05 -18.67
N ALA A 420 26.32 -3.90 -19.36
CA ALA A 420 25.00 -4.24 -18.81
C ALA A 420 24.89 -5.73 -18.47
N LYS A 421 25.37 -6.62 -19.35
CA LYS A 421 25.38 -8.08 -19.11
C LYS A 421 26.26 -8.45 -17.93
N ALA A 422 27.45 -7.86 -17.84
CA ALA A 422 28.36 -8.06 -16.72
C ALA A 422 27.72 -7.63 -15.40
N LEU A 423 27.08 -6.45 -15.37
CA LEU A 423 26.35 -5.93 -14.23
C LEU A 423 25.25 -6.91 -13.77
N VAL A 424 24.39 -7.39 -14.68
CA VAL A 424 23.34 -8.37 -14.33
C VAL A 424 23.93 -9.64 -13.71
N ASN A 425 25.02 -10.17 -14.29
CA ASN A 425 25.71 -11.33 -13.74
C ASN A 425 26.32 -11.04 -12.36
N PHE A 426 26.93 -9.88 -12.16
CA PHE A 426 27.48 -9.45 -10.88
C PHE A 426 26.41 -9.37 -9.79
N LEU A 427 25.26 -8.77 -10.11
CA LEU A 427 24.13 -8.65 -9.19
C LEU A 427 23.62 -10.02 -8.75
N ASN A 428 23.38 -10.92 -9.70
CA ASN A 428 22.82 -12.25 -9.45
C ASN A 428 23.81 -13.21 -8.76
N ALA A 429 25.08 -13.18 -9.17
CA ALA A 429 26.08 -14.13 -8.67
C ALA A 429 26.78 -13.67 -7.38
N THR A 430 26.80 -12.36 -7.11
CA THR A 430 27.60 -11.79 -6.01
C THR A 430 26.76 -10.96 -5.06
N VAL A 431 26.05 -9.94 -5.56
CA VAL A 431 25.40 -8.93 -4.69
C VAL A 431 24.21 -9.51 -3.95
N ILE A 432 23.26 -10.10 -4.66
CA ILE A 432 22.03 -10.68 -4.09
C ILE A 432 22.36 -11.79 -3.08
N PRO A 433 23.25 -12.77 -3.38
CA PRO A 433 23.65 -13.77 -2.39
C PRO A 433 24.37 -13.19 -1.16
N ALA A 434 25.18 -12.13 -1.33
CA ALA A 434 25.91 -11.52 -0.22
C ALA A 434 24.99 -10.69 0.70
N ALA A 435 24.01 -9.99 0.13
CA ALA A 435 23.02 -9.24 0.88
C ALA A 435 21.94 -10.14 1.51
N ASN A 436 21.71 -11.33 0.92
CA ASN A 436 20.57 -12.19 1.20
C ASN A 436 19.24 -11.43 1.09
N ASP A 437 19.13 -10.62 0.05
CA ASP A 437 18.03 -9.69 -0.18
C ASP A 437 17.90 -9.37 -1.67
N GLN A 438 16.67 -9.17 -2.13
CA GLN A 438 16.35 -8.93 -3.55
C GLN A 438 16.10 -7.45 -3.86
N ASP A 439 16.07 -6.58 -2.86
CA ASP A 439 15.81 -5.17 -3.03
C ASP A 439 17.07 -4.44 -3.50
N ILE A 440 17.17 -4.32 -4.83
CA ILE A 440 18.29 -3.71 -5.52
C ILE A 440 17.82 -2.47 -6.26
N ILE A 441 18.53 -1.35 -6.09
CA ILE A 441 18.41 -0.17 -6.95
C ILE A 441 19.70 0.01 -7.76
N LEU A 442 19.57 0.10 -9.08
CA LEU A 442 20.63 0.49 -9.99
C LEU A 442 20.52 1.99 -10.23
N LEU A 443 21.63 2.70 -10.04
CA LEU A 443 21.69 4.15 -10.18
C LEU A 443 22.91 4.56 -11.00
N GLY A 444 22.86 5.75 -11.60
CA GLY A 444 24.01 6.40 -12.22
C GLY A 444 23.90 6.59 -13.73
N ASP A 445 25.01 7.02 -14.33
CA ASP A 445 25.16 7.32 -15.74
C ASP A 445 25.50 6.05 -16.52
N LEU A 446 24.48 5.49 -17.17
CA LEU A 446 24.64 4.32 -18.04
C LEU A 446 25.13 4.71 -19.45
N ASN A 447 25.30 6.00 -19.71
CA ASN A 447 25.66 6.57 -21.00
C ASN A 447 24.80 5.98 -22.12
N ALA A 448 23.53 5.71 -21.85
CA ALA A 448 22.57 5.11 -22.76
C ALA A 448 21.21 5.79 -22.57
N TYR A 449 20.52 6.14 -23.65
CA TYR A 449 19.16 6.67 -23.57
C TYR A 449 18.14 5.56 -23.26
N ASN A 450 16.92 5.92 -22.86
CA ASN A 450 15.92 4.99 -22.30
C ASN A 450 15.59 3.75 -23.16
N GLU A 451 15.73 3.84 -24.49
CA GLU A 451 15.42 2.75 -25.42
C GLU A 451 16.66 2.22 -26.14
N GLU A 452 17.87 2.43 -25.59
CA GLU A 452 19.10 1.88 -26.16
C GLU A 452 19.41 0.48 -25.61
N ASP A 453 20.11 -0.33 -26.41
CA ASP A 453 20.41 -1.75 -26.15
C ASP A 453 20.89 -2.06 -24.71
N PRO A 454 21.74 -1.23 -24.05
CA PRO A 454 22.15 -1.50 -22.66
C PRO A 454 20.97 -1.48 -21.67
N ILE A 455 19.95 -0.66 -21.91
CA ILE A 455 18.74 -0.60 -21.07
C ILE A 455 17.86 -1.82 -21.33
N ASP A 456 17.78 -2.32 -22.56
CA ASP A 456 17.03 -3.54 -22.88
C ASP A 456 17.59 -4.77 -22.14
N VAL A 457 18.91 -4.86 -22.01
CA VAL A 457 19.56 -5.92 -21.21
C VAL A 457 19.10 -5.87 -19.75
N LEU A 458 18.98 -4.67 -19.17
CA LEU A 458 18.53 -4.50 -17.78
C LEU A 458 17.03 -4.80 -17.65
N ARG A 459 16.22 -4.35 -18.61
CA ARG A 459 14.78 -4.61 -18.68
C ARG A 459 14.48 -6.10 -18.82
N ALA A 460 15.24 -6.81 -19.66
CA ALA A 460 15.15 -8.27 -19.83
C ALA A 460 15.60 -9.06 -18.58
N ALA A 461 16.33 -8.41 -17.66
CA ALA A 461 16.65 -8.93 -16.34
C ALA A 461 15.64 -8.49 -15.26
N ASP A 462 14.44 -8.06 -15.68
CA ASP A 462 13.31 -7.61 -14.85
C ASP A 462 13.54 -6.31 -14.05
N TYR A 463 14.60 -5.54 -14.34
CA TYR A 463 14.77 -4.23 -13.72
C TYR A 463 13.83 -3.20 -14.35
N VAL A 464 13.06 -2.51 -13.50
CA VAL A 464 12.05 -1.53 -13.91
C VAL A 464 12.68 -0.13 -13.86
N ASN A 465 12.76 0.54 -15.00
CA ASN A 465 13.15 1.95 -15.04
C ASN A 465 12.06 2.80 -14.36
N LEU A 466 12.45 3.63 -13.40
CA LEU A 466 11.52 4.42 -12.58
C LEU A 466 11.01 5.67 -13.28
N PHE A 467 11.62 6.06 -14.41
CA PHE A 467 11.28 7.27 -15.16
C PHE A 467 10.96 6.97 -16.62
N GLY A 468 9.95 7.65 -17.15
CA GLY A 468 9.47 7.45 -18.51
C GLY A 468 10.28 8.18 -19.59
N PRO A 469 9.83 8.10 -20.86
CA PRO A 469 10.48 8.71 -22.02
C PRO A 469 10.52 10.25 -21.98
N GLU A 470 9.68 10.90 -21.16
CA GLU A 470 9.70 12.34 -20.92
C GLU A 470 10.88 12.81 -20.06
N SER A 471 11.55 11.89 -19.36
CA SER A 471 12.65 12.20 -18.45
C SER A 471 13.95 12.52 -19.19
N TYR A 472 14.70 13.49 -18.67
CA TYR A 472 16.01 13.88 -19.16
C TYR A 472 16.96 14.24 -18.02
N SER A 473 18.25 13.96 -18.16
CA SER A 473 19.30 14.43 -17.24
C SER A 473 20.42 15.20 -17.94
N TYR A 474 20.41 15.24 -19.28
CA TYR A 474 21.48 15.76 -20.09
C TYR A 474 20.93 16.37 -21.39
N VAL A 475 21.59 17.41 -21.89
CA VAL A 475 21.28 18.05 -23.18
C VAL A 475 22.54 18.05 -24.05
N PHE A 476 22.44 17.45 -25.24
CA PHE A 476 23.54 17.36 -26.20
C PHE A 476 23.06 17.72 -27.61
N ASN A 477 23.79 18.61 -28.29
CA ASN A 477 23.44 19.09 -29.63
C ASN A 477 21.96 19.52 -29.75
N GLY A 478 21.46 20.22 -28.74
CA GLY A 478 20.09 20.72 -28.70
C GLY A 478 19.02 19.68 -28.41
N GLN A 479 19.40 18.46 -28.02
CA GLN A 479 18.48 17.36 -27.79
C GLN A 479 18.60 16.86 -26.34
N SER A 480 17.47 16.74 -25.66
CA SER A 480 17.35 16.29 -24.28
C SER A 480 17.19 14.77 -24.21
N GLY A 481 17.71 14.14 -23.16
CA GLY A 481 17.43 12.74 -22.86
C GLY A 481 18.01 12.27 -21.54
N SER A 482 17.65 11.05 -21.14
CA SER A 482 18.07 10.43 -19.89
C SER A 482 19.35 9.60 -20.10
N LEU A 483 20.47 10.03 -19.52
CA LEU A 483 21.67 9.18 -19.41
C LEU A 483 21.85 8.64 -17.98
N ASP A 484 21.33 9.39 -17.01
CA ASP A 484 21.32 9.05 -15.60
C ASP A 484 19.98 8.39 -15.24
N HIS A 485 20.05 7.17 -14.75
CA HIS A 485 18.89 6.32 -14.55
C HIS A 485 18.74 5.89 -13.09
N ALA A 486 17.52 5.49 -12.75
CA ALA A 486 17.22 4.69 -11.57
C ALA A 486 16.37 3.50 -12.00
N LEU A 487 16.90 2.28 -11.85
CA LEU A 487 16.17 1.05 -12.18
C LEU A 487 16.06 0.17 -10.93
N ALA A 488 14.83 -0.22 -10.56
CA ALA A 488 14.58 -1.01 -9.37
C ALA A 488 14.32 -2.49 -9.72
N SER A 489 14.76 -3.40 -8.86
CA SER A 489 14.31 -4.80 -8.93
C SER A 489 12.79 -4.89 -8.73
N PRO A 490 12.11 -5.96 -9.17
CA PRO A 490 10.66 -6.09 -9.03
C PRO A 490 10.14 -6.01 -7.59
N SER A 491 10.95 -6.44 -6.61
CA SER A 491 10.58 -6.34 -5.18
C SER A 491 10.70 -4.91 -4.66
N LEU A 492 11.75 -4.19 -5.07
CA LEU A 492 11.97 -2.81 -4.65
C LEU A 492 11.05 -1.80 -5.36
N TYR A 493 10.69 -2.06 -6.63
CA TYR A 493 9.76 -1.21 -7.39
C TYR A 493 8.44 -1.00 -6.65
N LYS A 494 7.97 -2.01 -5.91
CA LYS A 494 6.73 -1.93 -5.14
C LYS A 494 6.84 -1.04 -3.90
N GLN A 495 8.07 -0.80 -3.43
CA GLN A 495 8.42 0.08 -2.31
C GLN A 495 8.84 1.49 -2.76
N PHE A 496 8.91 1.73 -4.06
CA PHE A 496 9.13 3.06 -4.64
C PHE A 496 7.90 3.93 -4.41
N THR A 497 8.13 5.17 -3.96
CA THR A 497 7.06 6.12 -3.63
C THR A 497 6.92 7.19 -4.69
N ALA A 498 7.99 7.99 -4.88
CA ALA A 498 8.12 8.94 -5.97
C ALA A 498 9.59 9.33 -6.15
N GLY A 499 9.89 10.04 -7.24
CA GLY A 499 11.23 10.55 -7.50
C GLY A 499 11.25 11.35 -8.79
N GLY A 500 12.43 11.82 -9.15
CA GLY A 500 12.66 12.52 -10.40
C GLY A 500 14.10 13.01 -10.50
N LYS A 501 14.33 13.92 -11.44
CA LYS A 501 15.61 14.58 -11.63
C LYS A 501 15.50 16.03 -11.21
N TRP A 502 16.50 16.54 -10.52
CA TRP A 502 16.51 17.94 -10.14
C TRP A 502 17.20 18.74 -11.24
N HIS A 503 16.42 19.45 -12.05
CA HIS A 503 16.89 20.16 -13.26
C HIS A 503 17.69 21.43 -12.95
N ILE A 504 18.83 21.26 -12.29
CA ILE A 504 19.74 22.34 -11.89
C ILE A 504 20.92 22.51 -12.85
N ASN A 505 21.16 21.56 -13.76
CA ASN A 505 22.39 21.47 -14.55
C ASN A 505 22.15 21.41 -16.06
N ALA A 506 21.34 20.47 -16.54
CA ALA A 506 21.23 20.17 -17.97
C ALA A 506 20.72 21.36 -18.80
N ASP A 507 19.76 22.12 -18.24
CA ASP A 507 19.18 23.27 -18.92
C ASP A 507 20.05 24.54 -18.81
N GLU A 508 21.02 24.59 -17.91
CA GLU A 508 21.81 25.79 -17.64
C GLU A 508 22.95 25.98 -18.66
N PRO A 509 23.22 27.21 -19.10
CA PRO A 509 24.32 27.48 -20.00
C PRO A 509 25.67 27.27 -19.32
N ILE A 510 26.64 26.76 -20.08
CA ILE A 510 27.96 26.37 -19.56
C ILE A 510 28.70 27.52 -18.89
N PHE A 511 28.54 28.77 -19.31
CA PHE A 511 29.27 29.90 -18.71
C PHE A 511 28.90 30.20 -17.24
N LEU A 512 27.87 29.55 -16.69
CA LEU A 512 27.53 29.63 -15.26
C LEU A 512 28.25 28.59 -14.39
N ASP A 513 29.03 27.71 -15.02
CA ASP A 513 29.86 26.72 -14.35
C ASP A 513 30.97 27.34 -13.47
N TYR A 514 31.78 26.47 -12.88
CA TYR A 514 32.90 26.85 -12.02
C TYR A 514 34.13 27.35 -12.79
N ASN A 515 34.22 27.12 -14.10
CA ASN A 515 35.38 27.45 -14.92
C ASN A 515 35.56 28.96 -15.06
N THR A 516 36.79 29.40 -15.32
CA THR A 516 37.14 30.81 -15.58
C THR A 516 37.51 31.09 -17.02
N GLU A 517 37.72 30.04 -17.82
CA GLU A 517 38.01 30.12 -19.25
C GLU A 517 36.85 30.73 -20.03
N PHE A 518 37.19 31.40 -21.15
CA PHE A 518 36.23 32.05 -22.05
C PHE A 518 35.34 33.10 -21.36
N LYS A 519 35.83 33.74 -20.29
CA LYS A 519 35.14 34.81 -19.56
C LYS A 519 36.05 36.04 -19.46
N THR A 520 35.46 37.23 -19.57
CA THR A 520 36.16 38.48 -19.22
C THR A 520 36.34 38.58 -17.70
N ALA A 521 37.25 39.44 -17.23
CA ALA A 521 37.50 39.64 -15.80
C ALA A 521 36.22 40.00 -15.00
N ASN A 522 35.33 40.79 -15.58
CA ASN A 522 34.05 41.12 -14.96
C ASN A 522 33.14 39.88 -14.86
N GLN A 523 33.04 39.12 -15.96
CA GLN A 523 32.18 37.94 -16.06
C GLN A 523 32.56 36.83 -15.07
N ILE A 524 33.86 36.63 -14.81
CA ILE A 524 34.34 35.68 -13.79
C ILE A 524 33.67 35.96 -12.43
N SER A 525 33.55 37.23 -12.05
CA SER A 525 32.93 37.62 -10.78
C SER A 525 31.40 37.73 -10.84
N SER A 526 30.83 38.12 -12.00
CA SER A 526 29.40 38.46 -12.09
C SER A 526 28.48 37.28 -12.34
N PHE A 527 28.99 36.19 -12.93
CA PHE A 527 28.21 35.01 -13.30
C PHE A 527 28.31 33.87 -12.30
N TYR A 528 29.42 33.74 -11.58
CA TYR A 528 29.52 32.74 -10.53
C TYR A 528 28.50 33.00 -9.42
N GLN A 529 27.72 31.97 -9.09
CA GLN A 529 26.90 31.92 -7.88
C GLN A 529 27.29 30.68 -7.06
N PRO A 530 27.45 30.81 -5.73
CA PRO A 530 27.79 29.68 -4.85
C PRO A 530 26.55 28.82 -4.51
N ASP A 531 25.76 28.47 -5.53
CA ASP A 531 24.52 27.70 -5.44
C ASP A 531 24.62 26.37 -6.20
N ALA A 532 23.52 25.62 -6.31
CA ALA A 532 23.50 24.30 -6.95
C ALA A 532 23.49 24.34 -8.49
N TYR A 533 23.08 25.45 -9.12
CA TYR A 533 22.81 25.49 -10.56
C TYR A 533 24.07 25.42 -11.42
N ARG A 534 24.14 24.56 -12.44
CA ARG A 534 25.36 24.32 -13.22
C ARG A 534 26.56 23.92 -12.34
N SER A 535 26.29 23.12 -11.31
CA SER A 535 27.31 22.42 -10.53
C SER A 535 27.93 21.25 -11.30
N SER A 536 27.17 20.72 -12.25
CA SER A 536 27.54 19.66 -13.19
C SER A 536 26.92 19.96 -14.55
N ASP A 537 27.19 19.13 -15.54
CA ASP A 537 26.47 19.03 -16.80
C ASP A 537 25.33 18.01 -16.78
N HIS A 538 25.27 17.16 -15.76
CA HIS A 538 24.20 16.19 -15.52
C HIS A 538 23.29 16.61 -14.36
N ASP A 539 21.98 16.43 -14.51
CA ASP A 539 21.04 16.60 -13.40
C ASP A 539 21.10 15.41 -12.42
N PRO A 540 21.14 15.63 -11.10
CA PRO A 540 21.06 14.54 -10.14
C PRO A 540 19.70 13.86 -10.14
N VAL A 541 19.72 12.54 -9.99
CA VAL A 541 18.54 11.68 -9.82
C VAL A 541 18.24 11.54 -8.33
N LEU A 542 16.99 11.64 -7.92
CA LEU A 542 16.53 11.44 -6.55
C LEU A 542 15.30 10.54 -6.52
N ILE A 543 15.33 9.52 -5.67
CA ILE A 543 14.21 8.61 -5.43
C ILE A 543 13.85 8.50 -3.95
N GLY A 544 12.57 8.25 -3.69
CA GLY A 544 12.02 7.90 -2.38
C GLY A 544 11.64 6.44 -2.31
N LEU A 545 12.05 5.78 -1.23
CA LEU A 545 11.66 4.42 -0.89
C LEU A 545 10.94 4.42 0.45
N ASN A 546 9.98 3.52 0.59
CA ASN A 546 9.28 3.28 1.84
C ASN A 546 9.51 1.84 2.31
N LEU A 547 10.62 1.61 3.00
CA LEU A 547 11.07 0.29 3.41
C LEU A 547 10.51 -0.08 4.79
N TYR A 548 9.52 -0.98 4.82
CA TYR A 548 8.98 -1.57 6.04
C TYR A 548 8.65 -3.05 5.81
N THR A 549 9.04 -3.92 6.74
CA THR A 549 8.46 -5.27 6.83
C THR A 549 7.14 -5.20 7.61
N PRO A 550 5.99 -5.53 7.00
CA PRO A 550 4.71 -5.58 7.69
C PRO A 550 4.74 -6.55 8.88
N THR A 551 4.04 -6.20 9.96
CA THR A 551 3.90 -7.07 11.12
C THR A 551 2.58 -7.81 11.09
N VAL A 552 2.55 -9.09 11.47
CA VAL A 552 1.31 -9.85 11.65
C VAL A 552 0.98 -10.05 13.14
N ASN A 553 -0.29 -9.86 13.47
CA ASN A 553 -0.85 -9.98 14.83
C ASN A 553 -2.15 -10.79 14.78
N PHE A 554 -2.55 -11.41 15.89
CA PHE A 554 -3.97 -11.65 16.11
C PHE A 554 -4.73 -10.33 16.21
N ALA A 555 -5.93 -10.27 15.65
CA ALA A 555 -6.77 -9.07 15.73
C ALA A 555 -7.17 -8.75 17.17
N ASP A 556 -7.44 -9.79 17.96
CA ASP A 556 -7.81 -9.71 19.37
C ASP A 556 -6.93 -10.63 20.21
N ALA A 557 -6.49 -10.17 21.39
CA ALA A 557 -5.72 -10.99 22.33
C ALA A 557 -6.59 -12.02 23.08
N THR A 558 -7.90 -11.76 23.19
CA THR A 558 -8.86 -12.63 23.86
C THR A 558 -10.24 -12.48 23.21
N ALA A 559 -10.99 -13.57 23.12
CA ALA A 559 -12.40 -13.56 22.74
C ALA A 559 -13.19 -14.56 23.59
N THR A 560 -14.51 -14.36 23.70
CA THR A 560 -15.43 -15.29 24.35
C THR A 560 -16.57 -15.59 23.40
N VAL A 561 -16.93 -16.88 23.28
CA VAL A 561 -18.01 -17.36 22.43
C VAL A 561 -18.75 -18.48 23.14
N ASN A 562 -20.07 -18.54 23.00
CA ASN A 562 -20.84 -19.68 23.52
C ASN A 562 -20.59 -20.92 22.68
N GLU A 563 -20.50 -22.10 23.28
CA GLU A 563 -20.30 -23.36 22.57
C GLU A 563 -21.38 -23.64 21.51
N GLY A 564 -22.65 -23.30 21.81
CA GLY A 564 -23.79 -23.42 20.89
C GLY A 564 -23.74 -22.50 19.66
N THR A 565 -22.72 -21.64 19.53
CA THR A 565 -22.54 -20.74 18.37
C THR A 565 -22.15 -21.52 17.09
N GLY A 566 -21.61 -22.73 17.25
CA GLY A 566 -21.23 -23.63 16.16
C GLY A 566 -19.89 -23.30 15.50
N THR A 567 -19.63 -22.04 15.12
CA THR A 567 -18.30 -21.65 14.61
C THR A 567 -17.88 -20.25 15.06
N TYR A 568 -16.57 -20.06 15.25
CA TYR A 568 -15.94 -18.79 15.52
C TYR A 568 -14.77 -18.55 14.55
N MET A 569 -14.63 -17.32 14.04
CA MET A 569 -13.57 -16.96 13.10
C MET A 569 -12.47 -16.19 13.83
N VAL A 570 -11.27 -16.78 13.90
CA VAL A 570 -10.09 -16.12 14.46
C VAL A 570 -9.40 -15.34 13.34
N ASN A 571 -9.20 -14.05 13.55
CA ASN A 571 -8.62 -13.14 12.57
C ASN A 571 -7.16 -12.81 12.89
N LEU A 572 -6.32 -12.84 11.86
CA LEU A 572 -5.00 -12.23 11.83
C LEU A 572 -5.06 -10.91 11.06
N ALA A 573 -4.32 -9.92 11.52
CA ALA A 573 -4.18 -8.62 10.89
C ALA A 573 -2.70 -8.31 10.63
N LEU A 574 -2.42 -7.84 9.41
CA LEU A 574 -1.16 -7.22 9.05
C LEU A 574 -1.22 -5.71 9.26
N SER A 575 -0.07 -5.10 9.57
CA SER A 575 0.04 -3.65 9.64
C SER A 575 -0.08 -2.98 8.26
N GLU A 576 0.31 -3.67 7.19
CA GLU A 576 0.26 -3.21 5.80
C GLU A 576 0.13 -4.42 4.85
N THR A 577 -0.22 -4.20 3.59
CA THR A 577 -0.26 -5.29 2.60
C THR A 577 1.15 -5.81 2.29
N THR A 578 1.26 -7.10 1.95
CA THR A 578 2.49 -7.70 1.41
C THR A 578 2.43 -7.79 -0.10
N TYR A 579 3.59 -7.81 -0.74
CA TYR A 579 3.72 -7.89 -2.19
C TYR A 579 3.84 -9.32 -2.76
N GLN A 580 3.91 -10.30 -1.87
CA GLN A 580 3.93 -11.73 -2.12
C GLN A 580 3.12 -12.43 -1.02
N ASP A 581 2.77 -13.68 -1.23
CA ASP A 581 2.07 -14.47 -0.22
C ASP A 581 2.93 -14.61 1.03
N ALA A 582 2.36 -14.24 2.18
CA ALA A 582 2.96 -14.49 3.48
C ALA A 582 2.37 -15.75 4.09
N THR A 583 3.16 -16.45 4.91
CA THR A 583 2.66 -17.61 5.66
C THR A 583 2.86 -17.42 7.15
N VAL A 584 1.88 -17.88 7.92
CA VAL A 584 1.87 -17.85 9.38
C VAL A 584 1.67 -19.26 9.88
N THR A 585 2.67 -19.79 10.57
CA THR A 585 2.57 -21.08 11.25
C THR A 585 2.02 -20.86 12.65
N LEU A 586 0.88 -21.49 12.92
CA LEU A 586 0.17 -21.40 14.17
C LEU A 586 0.31 -22.70 14.96
N SER A 587 0.62 -22.57 16.24
CA SER A 587 0.47 -23.66 17.21
C SER A 587 -0.80 -23.46 18.02
N LEU A 588 -1.33 -24.57 18.53
CA LEU A 588 -2.36 -24.55 19.55
C LEU A 588 -1.84 -25.17 20.84
N ALA A 589 -2.30 -24.63 21.95
CA ALA A 589 -2.23 -25.27 23.25
C ALA A 589 -3.66 -25.32 23.79
N ASN A 590 -4.10 -26.50 24.21
CA ASN A 590 -5.32 -26.58 24.99
C ASN A 590 -5.08 -25.79 26.28
N GLY A 591 -5.90 -24.78 26.52
CA GLY A 591 -5.92 -24.05 27.79
C GLY A 591 -6.54 -24.94 28.87
N THR A 592 -7.22 -24.33 29.84
CA THR A 592 -7.92 -25.13 30.87
C THR A 592 -9.27 -25.60 30.31
N GLY A 593 -9.63 -26.87 30.51
CA GLY A 593 -10.91 -27.43 30.06
C GLY A 593 -10.85 -28.06 28.67
N ALA A 594 -10.61 -27.26 27.64
CA ALA A 594 -10.84 -27.63 26.25
C ALA A 594 -9.98 -28.79 25.71
N ILE A 595 -10.61 -29.67 24.94
CA ILE A 595 -10.09 -30.88 24.33
C ILE A 595 -10.43 -30.88 22.83
N TYR A 596 -9.39 -30.78 21.99
CA TYR A 596 -9.52 -30.88 20.53
C TYR A 596 -10.18 -32.21 20.12
N GLY A 597 -11.24 -32.13 19.32
CA GLY A 597 -12.05 -33.25 18.85
C GLY A 597 -13.22 -33.62 19.75
N THR A 598 -13.27 -33.10 20.98
CA THR A 598 -14.41 -33.23 21.89
C THR A 598 -15.19 -31.92 21.91
N ASP A 599 -14.54 -30.81 22.26
CA ASP A 599 -15.21 -29.52 22.52
C ASP A 599 -15.06 -28.57 21.33
N TYR A 600 -14.00 -28.78 20.53
CA TYR A 600 -13.78 -28.01 19.31
C TYR A 600 -12.93 -28.74 18.28
N THR A 601 -12.98 -28.29 17.02
CA THR A 601 -11.99 -28.59 15.97
C THR A 601 -11.63 -27.30 15.24
N THR A 602 -10.66 -27.32 14.34
CA THR A 602 -10.36 -26.16 13.48
C THR A 602 -10.40 -26.51 11.99
N THR A 603 -10.64 -25.49 11.18
CA THR A 603 -10.49 -25.52 9.72
C THR A 603 -9.53 -24.40 9.31
N PRO A 604 -8.30 -24.70 8.86
CA PRO A 604 -7.70 -26.02 8.65
C PRO A 604 -7.52 -26.85 9.94
N ASN A 605 -7.39 -28.18 9.81
CA ASN A 605 -7.18 -29.07 10.96
C ASN A 605 -5.89 -28.72 11.70
N GLY A 606 -6.03 -28.29 12.95
CA GLY A 606 -4.94 -27.73 13.74
C GLY A 606 -4.40 -28.64 14.84
N ALA A 607 -4.82 -29.91 14.94
CA ALA A 607 -4.43 -30.81 16.03
C ALA A 607 -2.91 -30.92 16.28
N ALA A 608 -2.07 -30.59 15.28
CA ALA A 608 -0.60 -30.54 15.38
C ALA A 608 -0.02 -29.18 14.97
N GLY A 609 -0.83 -28.11 15.01
CA GLY A 609 -0.55 -26.83 14.35
C GLY A 609 -0.90 -26.85 12.87
N PHE A 610 -0.96 -25.68 12.25
CA PHE A 610 -1.24 -25.50 10.82
C PHE A 610 -0.66 -24.19 10.30
N THR A 611 -0.55 -24.08 8.98
CA THR A 611 -0.08 -22.85 8.31
C THR A 611 -1.24 -22.16 7.62
N LEU A 612 -1.34 -20.85 7.81
CA LEU A 612 -2.27 -19.97 7.12
C LEU A 612 -1.51 -19.14 6.09
N THR A 613 -2.03 -19.07 4.86
CA THR A 613 -1.52 -18.17 3.83
C THR A 613 -2.28 -16.85 3.86
N ILE A 614 -1.54 -15.75 3.81
CA ILE A 614 -2.03 -14.39 3.66
C ILE A 614 -1.68 -13.98 2.24
N PRO A 615 -2.65 -13.97 1.30
CA PRO A 615 -2.34 -13.69 -0.09
C PRO A 615 -1.73 -12.30 -0.28
N ALA A 616 -0.86 -12.16 -1.27
CA ALA A 616 -0.32 -10.86 -1.68
C ALA A 616 -1.45 -9.83 -1.87
N GLY A 617 -1.25 -8.61 -1.36
CA GLY A 617 -2.23 -7.53 -1.40
C GLY A 617 -3.32 -7.60 -0.33
N SER A 618 -3.34 -8.65 0.51
CA SER A 618 -4.29 -8.76 1.63
C SER A 618 -3.67 -8.24 2.93
N THR A 619 -4.48 -7.63 3.80
CA THR A 619 -4.08 -7.23 5.15
C THR A 619 -4.60 -8.15 6.24
N THR A 620 -5.37 -9.18 5.87
CA THR A 620 -6.03 -10.07 6.83
C THR A 620 -6.00 -11.51 6.34
N ALA A 621 -5.97 -12.44 7.28
CA ALA A 621 -6.30 -13.83 7.03
C ALA A 621 -7.02 -14.38 8.26
N SER A 622 -7.76 -15.47 8.08
CA SER A 622 -8.55 -16.04 9.17
C SER A 622 -8.59 -17.56 9.09
N PHE A 623 -8.83 -18.20 10.22
CA PHE A 623 -9.20 -19.61 10.28
C PHE A 623 -10.44 -19.79 11.15
N THR A 624 -11.10 -20.93 10.98
CA THR A 624 -12.34 -21.22 11.70
C THR A 624 -12.07 -22.19 12.84
N VAL A 625 -12.61 -21.88 14.01
CA VAL A 625 -12.82 -22.81 15.11
C VAL A 625 -14.25 -23.33 15.00
N ASN A 626 -14.44 -24.63 14.86
CA ASN A 626 -15.76 -25.27 14.90
C ASN A 626 -15.99 -25.76 16.33
N LEU A 627 -16.96 -25.16 17.01
CA LEU A 627 -17.34 -25.49 18.38
C LEU A 627 -18.28 -26.70 18.34
N ILE A 628 -18.14 -27.59 19.32
CA ILE A 628 -18.96 -28.78 19.45
C ILE A 628 -19.86 -28.56 20.65
N ASP A 629 -21.13 -28.27 20.35
CA ASP A 629 -22.21 -28.09 21.32
C ASP A 629 -22.60 -29.43 21.94
N ASP A 630 -22.74 -29.49 23.27
CA ASP A 630 -23.23 -30.69 23.95
C ASP A 630 -24.43 -30.45 24.90
N LEU A 631 -24.52 -31.17 26.03
CA LEU A 631 -25.60 -31.06 27.02
C LEU A 631 -25.06 -31.11 28.47
N ALA A 632 -23.75 -31.04 28.66
CA ALA A 632 -23.11 -31.07 29.96
C ALA A 632 -23.05 -29.64 30.52
N ASP A 633 -23.24 -29.48 31.84
CA ASP A 633 -22.90 -28.21 32.50
C ASP A 633 -21.43 -28.32 32.91
N GLU A 634 -20.59 -27.50 32.29
CA GLU A 634 -19.15 -27.46 32.45
C GLU A 634 -18.65 -26.06 32.88
N PHE A 635 -17.33 -25.92 33.05
CA PHE A 635 -16.74 -24.60 33.30
C PHE A 635 -16.28 -24.01 31.97
N ASP A 636 -16.31 -22.67 31.85
CA ASP A 636 -15.71 -21.97 30.72
C ASP A 636 -14.32 -22.53 30.39
N GLU A 637 -14.16 -22.93 29.14
CA GLU A 637 -12.94 -23.54 28.63
C GLU A 637 -12.11 -22.54 27.86
N THR A 638 -10.82 -22.81 27.64
CA THR A 638 -9.95 -21.90 26.89
C THR A 638 -9.12 -22.63 25.86
N ILE A 639 -9.04 -22.06 24.66
CA ILE A 639 -8.12 -22.46 23.58
C ILE A 639 -7.09 -21.35 23.38
N ASP A 640 -5.80 -21.68 23.48
CA ASP A 640 -4.72 -20.74 23.22
C ASP A 640 -4.10 -21.00 21.84
N PHE A 641 -4.14 -20.01 20.97
CA PHE A 641 -3.42 -20.02 19.68
C PHE A 641 -2.19 -19.13 19.77
N LYS A 642 -1.10 -19.56 19.11
CA LYS A 642 0.15 -18.80 19.07
C LYS A 642 0.74 -18.75 17.66
N ILE A 643 1.24 -17.57 17.27
CA ILE A 643 2.08 -17.39 16.09
C ILE A 643 3.49 -17.87 16.44
N GLU A 644 3.95 -18.94 15.80
CA GLU A 644 5.29 -19.51 16.02
C GLU A 644 6.30 -18.96 15.03
N GLU A 645 5.97 -19.04 13.76
CA GLU A 645 6.84 -18.63 12.66
C GLU A 645 6.04 -17.88 11.62
N VAL A 646 6.71 -16.94 10.97
CA VAL A 646 6.15 -16.17 9.86
C VAL A 646 7.17 -16.12 8.73
N SER A 647 6.70 -16.11 7.49
CA SER A 647 7.55 -15.99 6.31
C SER A 647 6.85 -15.21 5.21
N GLY A 648 7.55 -14.95 4.11
CA GLY A 648 7.01 -14.21 2.97
C GLY A 648 7.05 -12.69 3.14
N GLY A 649 8.04 -12.17 3.88
CA GLY A 649 8.26 -10.72 4.01
C GLY A 649 7.38 -10.06 5.06
N VAL A 650 7.03 -10.80 6.12
CA VAL A 650 6.38 -10.26 7.33
C VAL A 650 7.19 -10.62 8.55
N LYS A 651 7.01 -9.88 9.64
CA LYS A 651 7.59 -10.19 10.96
C LYS A 651 6.51 -10.33 12.04
N PRO A 652 6.78 -11.03 13.14
CA PRO A 652 5.83 -11.12 14.24
C PRO A 652 5.56 -9.72 14.81
N GLY A 653 4.30 -9.41 15.07
CA GLY A 653 3.88 -8.19 15.74
C GLY A 653 3.93 -8.29 17.27
N SER A 654 3.07 -7.52 17.92
CA SER A 654 2.96 -7.44 19.39
C SER A 654 1.94 -8.42 19.99
N ILE A 655 0.90 -8.81 19.24
CA ILE A 655 -0.15 -9.74 19.69
C ILE A 655 0.08 -11.10 19.02
N LEU A 656 0.97 -11.90 19.60
CA LEU A 656 1.37 -13.21 19.07
C LEU A 656 0.58 -14.38 19.64
N THR A 657 -0.30 -14.12 20.59
CA THR A 657 -1.16 -15.13 21.22
C THR A 657 -2.59 -14.61 21.28
N THR A 658 -3.56 -15.49 21.06
CA THR A 658 -4.97 -15.20 21.33
C THR A 658 -5.59 -16.35 22.11
N ALA A 659 -6.38 -16.01 23.12
CA ALA A 659 -7.16 -16.97 23.92
C ALA A 659 -8.63 -16.90 23.53
N LEU A 660 -9.19 -17.99 23.04
CA LEU A 660 -10.62 -18.14 22.81
C LEU A 660 -11.24 -18.85 24.00
N ILE A 661 -12.12 -18.16 24.72
CA ILE A 661 -12.90 -18.72 25.82
C ILE A 661 -14.19 -19.29 25.24
N ILE A 662 -14.42 -20.58 25.44
CA ILE A 662 -15.69 -21.25 25.15
C ILE A 662 -16.52 -21.13 26.42
N ALA A 663 -17.57 -20.31 26.36
CA ALA A 663 -18.53 -20.20 27.44
C ALA A 663 -19.56 -21.32 27.29
N ASP A 664 -19.71 -22.09 28.36
CA ASP A 664 -20.75 -23.11 28.47
C ASP A 664 -22.12 -22.42 28.49
N ASP A 665 -23.08 -22.92 27.70
CA ASP A 665 -24.44 -22.36 27.66
C ASP A 665 -25.54 -23.30 28.19
N ASP A 666 -25.12 -24.41 28.79
CA ASP A 666 -25.96 -25.42 29.41
C ASP A 666 -26.17 -25.16 30.90
N VAL A 667 -27.44 -25.05 31.32
CA VAL A 667 -27.78 -24.77 32.71
C VAL A 667 -28.69 -25.84 33.33
N PRO A 668 -28.36 -26.37 34.52
CA PRO A 668 -29.18 -27.35 35.20
C PRO A 668 -30.55 -26.80 35.60
N VAL A 669 -31.61 -27.47 35.14
CA VAL A 669 -33.00 -27.17 35.47
C VAL A 669 -33.46 -28.10 36.60
N ILE A 670 -33.76 -27.54 37.78
CA ILE A 670 -34.06 -28.30 38.99
C ILE A 670 -35.57 -28.36 39.23
N SER A 671 -36.12 -29.57 39.39
CA SER A 671 -37.53 -29.84 39.67
C SER A 671 -37.72 -30.95 40.70
N PHE A 672 -38.91 -31.04 41.29
CA PHE A 672 -39.33 -32.27 41.96
C PHE A 672 -39.58 -33.38 40.94
N THR A 673 -39.26 -34.62 41.28
CA THR A 673 -39.50 -35.78 40.39
C THR A 673 -40.99 -36.13 40.23
N GLN A 674 -41.85 -35.58 41.09
CA GLN A 674 -43.31 -35.76 41.09
C GLN A 674 -43.98 -34.53 41.73
N SER A 675 -45.24 -34.27 41.40
CA SER A 675 -45.98 -33.10 41.91
C SER A 675 -46.62 -33.30 43.29
N GLY A 676 -46.64 -34.53 43.80
CA GLY A 676 -47.16 -34.81 45.14
C GLY A 676 -47.19 -36.29 45.48
N ALA A 677 -47.53 -36.60 46.74
CA ALA A 677 -47.74 -37.95 47.24
C ALA A 677 -48.80 -37.96 48.34
N THR A 678 -49.36 -39.13 48.64
CA THR A 678 -50.23 -39.34 49.81
C THR A 678 -49.62 -40.37 50.73
N VAL A 679 -49.43 -40.00 52.00
CA VAL A 679 -48.89 -40.86 53.05
C VAL A 679 -49.91 -41.04 54.16
N LYS A 680 -49.88 -42.19 54.84
CA LYS A 680 -50.70 -42.40 56.04
C LYS A 680 -50.02 -41.80 57.25
N GLU A 681 -50.79 -41.35 58.23
CA GLU A 681 -50.26 -40.98 59.54
C GLU A 681 -49.42 -42.14 60.15
N GLY A 682 -48.29 -41.80 60.77
CA GLY A 682 -47.42 -42.77 61.43
C GLY A 682 -46.61 -43.72 60.53
N ILE A 683 -46.44 -43.41 59.23
CA ILE A 683 -45.48 -44.10 58.34
C ILE A 683 -44.02 -43.72 58.68
N ASN A 684 -43.08 -44.65 58.50
CA ASN A 684 -41.64 -44.37 58.51
C ASN A 684 -41.30 -43.39 57.38
N THR A 685 -40.71 -42.24 57.72
CA THR A 685 -39.96 -41.30 56.87
C THR A 685 -40.17 -41.43 55.35
N TYR A 686 -40.93 -40.50 54.75
CA TYR A 686 -41.09 -40.39 53.31
C TYR A 686 -39.91 -39.62 52.70
N THR A 687 -39.34 -40.12 51.62
CA THR A 687 -38.26 -39.44 50.90
C THR A 687 -38.82 -38.69 49.70
N VAL A 688 -38.56 -37.39 49.63
CA VAL A 688 -38.87 -36.54 48.48
C VAL A 688 -37.58 -36.35 47.68
N THR A 689 -37.68 -36.47 46.35
CA THR A 689 -36.54 -36.37 45.45
C THR A 689 -36.67 -35.14 44.54
N LEU A 690 -35.60 -34.36 44.47
CA LEU A 690 -35.37 -33.38 43.43
C LEU A 690 -34.46 -33.98 42.37
N ALA A 691 -34.67 -33.58 41.13
CA ALA A 691 -33.81 -33.90 40.00
C ALA A 691 -33.40 -32.63 39.26
N ALA A 692 -32.12 -32.54 38.91
CA ALA A 692 -31.59 -31.62 37.92
C ALA A 692 -31.68 -32.28 36.53
N SER A 693 -31.96 -31.50 35.48
CA SER A 693 -32.03 -31.99 34.09
C SER A 693 -30.70 -32.54 33.58
N ILE A 694 -29.61 -31.94 34.04
CA ILE A 694 -28.22 -32.29 33.77
C ILE A 694 -27.44 -32.23 35.10
N ALA A 695 -26.29 -32.88 35.17
CA ALA A 695 -25.48 -32.88 36.38
C ALA A 695 -24.78 -31.53 36.50
N PRO A 696 -24.88 -30.81 37.62
CA PRO A 696 -24.31 -29.48 37.72
C PRO A 696 -22.78 -29.54 37.90
N VAL A 697 -22.07 -28.57 37.33
CA VAL A 697 -20.59 -28.48 37.43
C VAL A 697 -20.12 -28.09 38.84
N ALA A 698 -20.98 -27.38 39.58
CA ALA A 698 -20.76 -26.95 40.96
C ALA A 698 -21.95 -27.30 41.87
N ASP A 699 -21.72 -27.31 43.19
CA ASP A 699 -22.78 -27.59 44.17
C ASP A 699 -23.95 -26.60 44.02
N GLN A 700 -25.16 -27.12 43.71
CA GLN A 700 -26.35 -26.30 43.57
C GLN A 700 -27.17 -26.29 44.86
N SER A 701 -27.33 -25.11 45.45
CA SER A 701 -28.15 -24.90 46.64
C SER A 701 -29.59 -24.59 46.25
N VAL A 702 -30.52 -25.43 46.70
CA VAL A 702 -31.95 -25.33 46.42
C VAL A 702 -32.71 -24.97 47.70
N THR A 703 -33.37 -23.83 47.71
CA THR A 703 -34.19 -23.39 48.84
C THR A 703 -35.63 -23.87 48.68
N ILE A 704 -36.09 -24.66 49.63
CA ILE A 704 -37.43 -25.23 49.68
C ILE A 704 -38.20 -24.55 50.81
N THR A 705 -39.28 -23.87 50.48
CA THR A 705 -40.22 -23.30 51.47
C THR A 705 -41.37 -24.25 51.72
N LEU A 706 -41.86 -24.27 52.96
CA LEU A 706 -42.97 -25.11 53.38
C LEU A 706 -44.22 -24.26 53.58
N ASN A 707 -45.36 -24.76 53.11
CA ASN A 707 -46.69 -24.31 53.53
C ASN A 707 -47.42 -25.49 54.17
N ASP A 708 -47.48 -25.50 55.49
CA ASP A 708 -48.02 -26.59 56.32
C ASP A 708 -49.48 -26.37 56.73
N TYR A 709 -50.10 -25.28 56.28
CA TYR A 709 -51.49 -24.90 56.50
C TYR A 709 -51.92 -24.91 57.98
N ALA A 710 -52.41 -26.06 58.46
CA ALA A 710 -52.88 -26.25 59.84
C ALA A 710 -52.06 -27.27 60.64
N LEU A 711 -51.07 -27.90 60.01
CA LEU A 711 -50.11 -28.78 60.67
C LEU A 711 -49.06 -27.94 61.41
N GLN A 712 -48.45 -28.51 62.44
CA GLN A 712 -47.38 -27.88 63.21
C GLN A 712 -46.06 -28.64 63.02
N TYR A 713 -45.03 -27.91 62.57
CA TYR A 713 -43.67 -28.44 62.48
C TYR A 713 -43.06 -28.74 63.87
N GLY A 714 -42.37 -29.87 64.01
CA GLY A 714 -41.51 -30.18 65.17
C GLY A 714 -41.56 -31.64 65.61
N ALA A 715 -40.48 -32.12 66.25
CA ALA A 715 -40.36 -33.52 66.67
C ALA A 715 -41.41 -33.98 67.69
N LYS A 716 -42.10 -33.02 68.34
CA LYS A 716 -43.21 -33.25 69.27
C LYS A 716 -44.59 -32.86 68.70
N ASN A 717 -44.62 -32.37 67.45
CA ASN A 717 -45.81 -31.84 66.77
C ASN A 717 -46.23 -32.78 65.63
N ASP A 718 -46.72 -32.28 64.49
CA ASP A 718 -47.36 -33.09 63.44
C ASP A 718 -46.36 -33.73 62.47
N TYR A 719 -45.24 -33.08 62.17
CA TYR A 719 -44.20 -33.62 61.28
C TYR A 719 -42.83 -32.98 61.52
N VAL A 720 -41.77 -33.64 61.04
CA VAL A 720 -40.42 -33.05 60.91
C VAL A 720 -39.87 -33.31 59.52
N THR A 721 -38.88 -32.51 59.12
CA THR A 721 -38.08 -32.76 57.92
C THR A 721 -36.61 -32.99 58.26
N ASN A 722 -35.89 -33.63 57.36
CA ASN A 722 -34.43 -33.62 57.34
C ASN A 722 -33.97 -33.27 55.92
N PRO A 723 -33.35 -32.10 55.67
CA PRO A 723 -32.87 -31.09 56.64
C PRO A 723 -33.98 -30.40 57.48
N ASP A 724 -33.60 -29.74 58.59
CA ASP A 724 -34.54 -29.08 59.51
C ASP A 724 -35.24 -27.87 58.86
N GLY A 725 -36.57 -27.95 58.70
CA GLY A 725 -37.43 -26.91 58.13
C GLY A 725 -38.15 -26.03 59.15
N SER A 726 -37.73 -26.01 60.42
CA SER A 726 -38.40 -25.28 61.51
C SER A 726 -38.58 -23.78 61.29
N GLY A 727 -37.78 -23.17 60.40
CA GLY A 727 -37.89 -21.77 59.98
C GLY A 727 -38.89 -21.50 58.85
N GLY A 728 -39.68 -22.50 58.41
CA GLY A 728 -40.57 -22.38 57.24
C GLY A 728 -39.87 -22.60 55.90
N SER A 729 -38.56 -22.87 55.92
CA SER A 729 -37.74 -23.22 54.76
C SER A 729 -36.51 -24.03 55.18
N PHE A 730 -35.94 -24.78 54.25
CA PHE A 730 -34.59 -25.34 54.38
C PHE A 730 -33.88 -25.35 53.02
N THR A 731 -32.57 -25.51 53.05
CA THR A 731 -31.76 -25.64 51.83
C THR A 731 -31.35 -27.10 51.64
N LEU A 732 -31.46 -27.57 50.41
CA LEU A 732 -30.95 -28.86 49.96
C LEU A 732 -29.85 -28.61 48.93
N THR A 733 -28.72 -29.30 49.06
CA THR A 733 -27.65 -29.24 48.08
C THR A 733 -27.77 -30.41 47.11
N ILE A 734 -27.79 -30.14 45.82
CA ILE A 734 -27.45 -31.11 44.77
C ILE A 734 -25.94 -30.97 44.57
N PRO A 735 -25.11 -31.94 45.01
CA PRO A 735 -23.67 -31.85 44.86
C PRO A 735 -23.25 -31.83 43.39
N ALA A 736 -22.11 -31.21 43.10
CA ALA A 736 -21.49 -31.25 41.77
C ALA A 736 -21.40 -32.69 41.24
N GLY A 737 -21.74 -32.89 39.96
CA GLY A 737 -21.76 -34.18 39.29
C GLY A 737 -22.91 -35.13 39.70
N GLN A 738 -23.85 -34.69 40.56
CA GLN A 738 -25.04 -35.47 40.91
C GLN A 738 -26.29 -34.87 40.30
N THR A 739 -27.19 -35.70 39.76
CA THR A 739 -28.46 -35.23 39.18
C THR A 739 -29.61 -35.22 40.17
N THR A 740 -29.41 -35.71 41.40
CA THR A 740 -30.49 -35.81 42.39
C THR A 740 -30.05 -35.41 43.78
N ALA A 741 -30.99 -34.85 44.53
CA ALA A 741 -30.89 -34.71 45.97
C ALA A 741 -32.21 -35.10 46.62
N THR A 742 -32.15 -35.56 47.86
CA THR A 742 -33.34 -35.98 48.60
C THR A 742 -33.40 -35.34 49.96
N PHE A 743 -34.61 -35.03 50.41
CA PHE A 743 -34.90 -34.73 51.81
C PHE A 743 -35.99 -35.67 52.28
N THR A 744 -36.16 -35.77 53.60
CA THR A 744 -37.19 -36.61 54.15
C THR A 744 -38.22 -35.84 54.96
N VAL A 745 -39.44 -36.36 54.97
CA VAL A 745 -40.57 -35.87 55.75
C VAL A 745 -41.07 -37.02 56.60
N THR A 746 -41.14 -36.82 57.92
CA THR A 746 -41.63 -37.82 58.86
C THR A 746 -42.91 -37.31 59.53
N PRO A 747 -44.10 -37.76 59.07
CA PRO A 747 -45.36 -37.49 59.76
C PRO A 747 -45.43 -38.23 61.10
N ASN A 748 -45.82 -37.55 62.17
CA ASN A 748 -45.96 -38.14 63.50
C ASN A 748 -47.31 -38.86 63.66
N LYS A 749 -47.42 -39.74 64.67
CA LYS A 749 -48.58 -40.62 64.92
C LYS A 749 -49.84 -39.95 65.48
N SER A 750 -49.82 -38.66 65.76
CA SER A 750 -50.92 -37.98 66.48
C SER A 750 -51.20 -36.61 65.89
N ILE A 751 -51.52 -36.61 64.59
CA ILE A 751 -51.89 -35.39 63.88
C ILE A 751 -53.31 -35.02 64.28
N VAL A 752 -53.51 -33.81 64.81
CA VAL A 752 -54.83 -33.35 65.26
C VAL A 752 -55.40 -32.40 64.21
N SER A 753 -56.37 -32.87 63.41
CA SER A 753 -57.05 -32.01 62.43
C SER A 753 -57.81 -30.86 63.12
N LYS A 754 -57.46 -29.61 62.77
CA LYS A 754 -58.37 -28.47 62.97
C LYS A 754 -59.47 -28.55 61.90
N LYS A 755 -60.73 -28.43 62.30
CA LYS A 755 -61.89 -28.46 61.38
C LYS A 755 -61.68 -27.51 60.19
N ASN A 756 -61.79 -28.05 58.97
CA ASN A 756 -61.79 -27.35 57.66
C ASN A 756 -60.42 -26.92 57.08
N SER A 757 -59.29 -27.50 57.50
CA SER A 757 -57.99 -27.27 56.83
C SER A 757 -57.49 -28.53 56.10
N PRO A 758 -56.85 -28.41 54.93
CA PRO A 758 -56.29 -29.56 54.22
C PRO A 758 -55.16 -30.18 55.05
N LEU A 759 -55.17 -31.51 55.18
CA LEU A 759 -54.08 -32.28 55.78
C LEU A 759 -52.99 -32.48 54.72
N GLN A 760 -52.28 -31.42 54.39
CA GLN A 760 -51.19 -31.46 53.42
C GLN A 760 -50.06 -30.51 53.78
N ILE A 761 -48.88 -30.77 53.24
CA ILE A 761 -47.72 -29.88 53.29
C ILE A 761 -47.29 -29.63 51.84
N ASP A 762 -47.24 -28.36 51.44
CA ASP A 762 -46.70 -27.99 50.13
C ASP A 762 -45.23 -27.60 50.29
N PHE A 763 -44.37 -28.23 49.52
CA PHE A 763 -42.95 -27.90 49.41
C PHE A 763 -42.73 -27.19 48.08
N THR A 764 -42.25 -25.95 48.10
CA THR A 764 -42.01 -25.15 46.89
C THR A 764 -40.55 -24.78 46.75
N ILE A 765 -39.96 -25.06 45.58
CA ILE A 765 -38.65 -24.53 45.19
C ILE A 765 -38.82 -23.04 44.93
N THR A 766 -38.23 -22.20 45.78
CA THR A 766 -38.37 -20.74 45.69
C THR A 766 -37.12 -20.06 45.18
N GLN A 767 -35.96 -20.71 45.35
CA GLN A 767 -34.69 -20.21 44.89
C GLN A 767 -33.74 -21.36 44.61
N VAL A 768 -32.96 -21.21 43.54
CA VAL A 768 -31.76 -22.01 43.26
C VAL A 768 -30.56 -21.06 43.22
N SER A 769 -29.35 -21.56 43.46
CA SER A 769 -28.11 -20.80 43.30
C SER A 769 -27.92 -20.32 41.85
N ALA A 770 -27.03 -19.33 41.66
CA ALA A 770 -26.65 -18.89 40.32
C ALA A 770 -26.03 -20.06 39.53
N GLY A 771 -26.32 -20.14 38.22
CA GLY A 771 -25.96 -21.29 37.39
C GLY A 771 -26.99 -22.42 37.40
N ALA A 772 -28.22 -22.20 37.87
CA ALA A 772 -29.31 -23.17 37.76
C ALA A 772 -30.66 -22.46 37.57
N LEU A 773 -31.63 -23.16 37.00
CA LEU A 773 -32.99 -22.66 36.79
C LEU A 773 -34.02 -23.52 37.55
N VAL A 774 -35.13 -22.89 37.96
CA VAL A 774 -36.28 -23.62 38.53
C VAL A 774 -37.10 -24.19 37.39
N GLY A 775 -37.30 -25.50 37.39
CA GLY A 775 -38.08 -26.20 36.37
C GLY A 775 -39.58 -26.23 36.63
N PRO A 776 -40.34 -26.89 35.75
CA PRO A 776 -41.80 -26.80 35.70
C PRO A 776 -42.51 -27.45 36.89
N VAL A 777 -41.90 -28.45 37.54
CA VAL A 777 -42.45 -29.08 38.74
C VAL A 777 -41.78 -28.46 39.97
N SER A 778 -42.12 -27.21 40.26
CA SER A 778 -41.54 -26.42 41.34
C SER A 778 -42.25 -26.58 42.69
N THR A 779 -43.36 -27.33 42.75
CA THR A 779 -44.10 -27.61 43.99
C THR A 779 -44.41 -29.10 44.13
N PHE A 780 -44.14 -29.66 45.30
CA PHE A 780 -44.49 -31.02 45.72
C PHE A 780 -45.50 -30.97 46.88
N VAL A 781 -46.68 -31.56 46.68
CA VAL A 781 -47.75 -31.61 47.69
C VAL A 781 -47.76 -32.96 48.41
N LEU A 782 -47.50 -32.96 49.71
CA LEU A 782 -47.59 -34.17 50.54
C LEU A 782 -48.92 -34.18 51.32
N ALA A 783 -49.90 -34.96 50.85
CA ALA A 783 -51.15 -35.19 51.56
C ALA A 783 -50.99 -36.27 52.66
N ILE A 784 -51.63 -36.06 53.81
CA ILE A 784 -51.61 -36.98 54.96
C ILE A 784 -53.04 -37.52 55.20
N ASP A 785 -53.20 -38.84 55.09
CA ASP A 785 -54.46 -39.55 55.32
C ASP A 785 -54.67 -39.79 56.83
N ASP A 786 -55.50 -38.95 57.49
CA ASP A 786 -56.00 -39.11 58.88
C ASP A 786 -57.25 -40.01 58.87
N LYS A 787 -57.11 -41.23 59.38
CA LYS A 787 -58.19 -42.22 59.36
C LYS A 787 -58.98 -42.24 60.67
N LYS A 788 -59.63 -41.12 61.03
CA LYS A 788 -60.80 -41.13 61.93
C LYS A 788 -62.11 -40.93 61.17
N ALA A 789 -62.75 -42.06 60.85
CA ALA A 789 -64.00 -42.13 60.12
C ALA A 789 -65.16 -41.40 60.83
N SER A 790 -65.83 -40.48 60.12
CA SER A 790 -67.22 -40.08 60.42
C SER A 790 -68.12 -40.63 59.30
N SER A 791 -68.91 -41.66 59.60
CA SER A 791 -69.77 -42.32 58.62
C SER A 791 -71.18 -41.72 58.60
N SER A 792 -71.38 -40.70 57.77
CA SER A 792 -72.70 -40.45 57.19
C SER A 792 -73.02 -41.61 56.24
N ALA A 793 -74.24 -42.16 56.31
CA ALA A 793 -74.69 -43.21 55.39
C ALA A 793 -74.51 -42.76 53.94
N GLN A 794 -73.91 -43.62 53.11
CA GLN A 794 -73.75 -43.42 51.67
C GLN A 794 -74.40 -44.59 50.94
N VAL A 795 -75.03 -44.30 49.80
CA VAL A 795 -75.60 -45.27 48.87
C VAL A 795 -74.89 -45.10 47.54
N THR A 796 -74.12 -46.10 47.13
CA THR A 796 -73.39 -46.12 45.87
C THR A 796 -74.13 -47.02 44.88
N ALA A 797 -74.35 -46.51 43.67
CA ALA A 797 -74.98 -47.24 42.58
C ALA A 797 -73.96 -47.43 41.44
N TYR A 798 -73.75 -48.66 40.97
CA TYR A 798 -72.78 -48.95 39.90
C TYR A 798 -73.11 -50.22 39.11
N PRO A 799 -72.64 -50.36 37.85
CA PRO A 799 -71.96 -49.32 37.09
C PRO A 799 -72.89 -48.14 36.78
N ASN A 800 -72.30 -46.98 36.49
CA ASN A 800 -73.06 -45.81 36.02
C ASN A 800 -72.13 -45.04 35.07
N PRO A 801 -72.33 -45.13 33.75
CA PRO A 801 -73.52 -45.64 33.05
C PRO A 801 -73.77 -47.16 33.17
N VAL A 802 -75.03 -47.59 33.05
CA VAL A 802 -75.47 -49.00 33.19
C VAL A 802 -76.28 -49.45 31.98
N THR A 803 -76.09 -50.70 31.55
CA THR A 803 -76.82 -51.27 30.41
C THR A 803 -77.89 -52.28 30.83
N THR A 804 -77.59 -53.21 31.74
CA THR A 804 -78.52 -54.30 32.09
C THR A 804 -78.90 -54.36 33.57
N THR A 805 -77.91 -54.34 34.48
CA THR A 805 -78.14 -54.55 35.91
C THR A 805 -77.40 -53.50 36.73
N LEU A 806 -78.12 -52.77 37.58
CA LEU A 806 -77.59 -51.76 38.47
C LEU A 806 -77.40 -52.33 39.88
N ASN A 807 -76.16 -52.37 40.36
CA ASN A 807 -75.82 -52.79 41.72
C ASN A 807 -75.89 -51.61 42.67
N LEU A 808 -76.40 -51.87 43.88
CA LEU A 808 -76.56 -50.89 44.93
C LEU A 808 -75.95 -51.42 46.21
N GLU A 809 -74.97 -50.68 46.71
CA GLU A 809 -74.32 -50.93 47.97
C GLU A 809 -74.47 -49.73 48.90
N SER A 810 -74.87 -50.00 50.13
CA SER A 810 -74.97 -48.99 51.17
C SER A 810 -74.53 -49.52 52.51
N LYS A 811 -73.88 -48.63 53.27
CA LYS A 811 -73.46 -48.88 54.65
C LYS A 811 -74.28 -48.01 55.59
N ASN A 812 -74.72 -48.59 56.71
CA ASN A 812 -75.42 -47.93 57.82
C ASN A 812 -76.89 -47.53 57.53
N THR A 813 -77.63 -48.39 56.82
CA THR A 813 -79.02 -48.17 56.37
C THR A 813 -80.09 -48.30 57.46
N GLY A 814 -79.77 -48.95 58.58
CA GLY A 814 -80.71 -49.31 59.64
C GLY A 814 -81.36 -50.69 59.41
N TYR A 815 -82.14 -51.18 60.38
CA TYR A 815 -82.88 -52.45 60.28
C TYR A 815 -84.33 -52.20 59.85
N GLY A 816 -84.78 -52.84 58.77
CA GLY A 816 -86.14 -52.65 58.24
C GLY A 816 -86.20 -52.80 56.72
N THR A 817 -87.25 -52.29 56.07
CA THR A 817 -87.40 -52.37 54.61
C THR A 817 -86.88 -51.11 53.93
N ALA A 818 -86.01 -51.30 52.94
CA ALA A 818 -85.56 -50.28 52.00
C ALA A 818 -86.44 -50.28 50.75
N ASN A 819 -86.82 -49.09 50.29
CA ASN A 819 -87.52 -48.89 49.02
C ASN A 819 -86.56 -48.27 48.01
N LEU A 820 -86.44 -48.91 46.85
CA LEU A 820 -85.64 -48.43 45.73
C LEU A 820 -86.60 -48.09 44.58
N ALA A 821 -86.61 -46.85 44.14
CA ALA A 821 -87.54 -46.33 43.14
C ALA A 821 -86.81 -45.52 42.07
N LEU A 822 -86.95 -45.92 40.81
CA LEU A 822 -86.31 -45.30 39.66
C LEU A 822 -87.33 -44.50 38.84
N TYR A 823 -87.02 -43.23 38.60
CA TYR A 823 -87.88 -42.30 37.88
C TYR A 823 -87.22 -41.83 36.59
N ASP A 824 -87.99 -41.67 35.52
CA ASP A 824 -87.51 -41.08 34.26
C ASP A 824 -87.40 -39.54 34.34
N GLN A 825 -86.93 -38.89 33.28
CA GLN A 825 -86.75 -37.44 33.25
C GLN A 825 -88.06 -36.63 33.33
N ALA A 826 -89.22 -37.25 33.04
CA ALA A 826 -90.52 -36.62 33.24
C ALA A 826 -91.04 -36.79 34.67
N GLY A 827 -90.29 -37.50 35.52
CA GLY A 827 -90.63 -37.79 36.92
C GLY A 827 -91.61 -38.95 37.09
N LEU A 828 -91.82 -39.77 36.06
CA LEU A 828 -92.69 -40.94 36.13
C LEU A 828 -91.94 -42.13 36.76
N LEU A 829 -92.56 -42.85 37.69
CA LEU A 829 -91.96 -44.05 38.28
C LEU A 829 -91.93 -45.18 37.25
N VAL A 830 -90.73 -45.64 36.89
CA VAL A 830 -90.54 -46.67 35.85
C VAL A 830 -90.17 -48.03 36.43
N LEU A 831 -89.59 -48.08 37.64
CA LEU A 831 -89.19 -49.32 38.30
C LEU A 831 -89.14 -49.11 39.82
N SER A 832 -89.68 -50.05 40.61
CA SER A 832 -89.48 -50.04 42.07
C SER A 832 -89.29 -51.43 42.65
N LYS A 833 -88.53 -51.52 43.75
CA LYS A 833 -88.26 -52.77 44.46
C LYS A 833 -88.13 -52.48 45.95
N ASN A 834 -88.74 -53.33 46.78
CA ASN A 834 -88.55 -53.30 48.23
C ASN A 834 -87.60 -54.42 48.67
N VAL A 835 -86.66 -54.11 49.56
CA VAL A 835 -85.63 -55.06 50.03
C VAL A 835 -85.44 -54.90 51.52
N ASN A 836 -85.44 -56.00 52.27
CA ASN A 836 -85.16 -55.94 53.70
C ASN A 836 -83.66 -55.73 53.94
N THR A 837 -83.34 -54.87 54.92
CA THR A 837 -81.98 -54.48 55.28
C THR A 837 -81.65 -54.92 56.70
N ALA A 838 -80.44 -55.45 56.88
CA ALA A 838 -79.88 -55.86 58.16
C ALA A 838 -78.65 -55.00 58.44
N HIS A 839 -78.87 -53.69 58.68
CA HIS A 839 -77.86 -52.66 58.94
C HIS A 839 -77.10 -52.11 57.71
N ASN A 840 -76.84 -52.93 56.69
CA ASN A 840 -76.32 -52.53 55.38
C ASN A 840 -77.23 -53.06 54.27
N LEU A 841 -77.13 -52.51 53.06
CA LEU A 841 -77.89 -52.96 51.88
C LEU A 841 -76.93 -53.30 50.74
N THR A 842 -77.02 -54.52 50.23
CA THR A 842 -76.45 -54.90 48.93
C THR A 842 -77.56 -55.51 48.10
N THR A 843 -77.92 -54.91 46.97
CA THR A 843 -78.98 -55.41 46.10
C THR A 843 -78.79 -54.99 44.65
N GLN A 844 -79.62 -55.54 43.76
CA GLN A 844 -79.59 -55.29 42.32
C GLN A 844 -80.97 -54.91 41.78
N LEU A 845 -80.97 -54.03 40.79
CA LEU A 845 -82.13 -53.66 39.97
C LEU A 845 -81.83 -54.00 38.50
N GLU A 846 -82.69 -54.82 37.90
CA GLU A 846 -82.63 -55.12 36.47
C GLU A 846 -83.26 -53.97 35.68
N VAL A 847 -82.46 -53.29 34.87
CA VAL A 847 -82.85 -52.06 34.16
C VAL A 847 -82.77 -52.20 32.65
N GLY A 848 -82.25 -53.31 32.11
CA GLY A 848 -82.00 -53.50 30.68
C GLY A 848 -83.23 -53.56 29.75
N GLN A 849 -84.45 -53.51 30.29
CA GLN A 849 -85.69 -53.39 29.51
C GLN A 849 -86.20 -51.94 29.44
N LEU A 850 -85.56 -51.01 30.17
CA LEU A 850 -85.88 -49.59 30.15
C LEU A 850 -85.16 -48.89 29.00
N LYS A 851 -85.73 -47.80 28.48
CA LYS A 851 -85.13 -47.06 27.36
C LYS A 851 -83.85 -46.35 27.82
N ARG A 852 -82.85 -46.26 26.93
CA ARG A 852 -81.64 -45.45 27.17
C ARG A 852 -82.00 -44.00 27.55
N GLY A 853 -81.28 -43.43 28.50
CA GLY A 853 -81.53 -42.08 28.99
C GLY A 853 -81.11 -41.88 30.45
N ASN A 854 -81.42 -40.69 30.96
CA ASN A 854 -81.08 -40.28 32.32
C ASN A 854 -82.25 -40.56 33.29
N TYR A 855 -81.95 -41.14 34.44
CA TYR A 855 -82.93 -41.52 35.45
C TYR A 855 -82.49 -41.05 36.84
N VAL A 856 -83.47 -40.89 37.73
CA VAL A 856 -83.20 -40.59 39.14
C VAL A 856 -83.61 -41.79 39.99
N LEU A 857 -82.62 -42.42 40.61
CA LEU A 857 -82.83 -43.47 41.59
C LEU A 857 -82.97 -42.84 42.97
N ILE A 858 -84.09 -43.09 43.63
CA ILE A 858 -84.32 -42.73 45.02
C ILE A 858 -84.29 -44.00 45.85
N VAL A 859 -83.39 -44.04 46.84
CA VAL A 859 -83.26 -45.16 47.79
C VAL A 859 -83.63 -44.64 49.16
N THR A 860 -84.77 -45.08 49.67
CA THR A 860 -85.22 -44.77 51.03
C THR A 860 -84.96 -45.96 51.93
N VAL A 861 -84.15 -45.75 52.96
CA VAL A 861 -83.83 -46.72 54.01
C VAL A 861 -84.28 -46.17 55.36
N PRO A 862 -84.40 -47.01 56.41
CA PRO A 862 -84.80 -46.54 57.74
C PRO A 862 -84.01 -45.33 58.26
N ASN A 863 -82.70 -45.25 57.95
CA ASN A 863 -81.82 -44.18 58.41
C ASN A 863 -81.72 -42.97 57.45
N GLY A 864 -82.48 -42.92 56.33
CA GLY A 864 -82.50 -41.76 55.44
C GLY A 864 -82.89 -42.05 53.99
N THR A 865 -83.05 -41.01 53.18
CA THR A 865 -83.34 -41.10 51.75
C THR A 865 -82.20 -40.52 50.92
N PHE A 866 -81.78 -41.27 49.91
CA PHE A 866 -80.65 -40.93 49.03
C PHE A 866 -81.12 -40.86 47.59
N LYS A 867 -80.54 -39.95 46.81
CA LYS A 867 -80.84 -39.80 45.39
C LYS A 867 -79.56 -39.94 44.58
N ASN A 868 -79.60 -40.78 43.56
CA ASN A 868 -78.51 -41.00 42.62
C ASN A 868 -79.02 -40.76 41.20
N HIS A 869 -78.22 -40.08 40.39
CA HIS A 869 -78.49 -39.92 38.96
C HIS A 869 -77.88 -41.09 38.21
N ILE A 870 -78.70 -41.84 37.45
CA ILE A 870 -78.30 -43.06 36.75
C ILE A 870 -78.48 -42.84 35.26
N ILE A 871 -77.42 -43.10 34.48
CA ILE A 871 -77.42 -43.05 33.04
C ILE A 871 -77.58 -44.48 32.52
N LEU A 872 -78.65 -44.74 31.78
CA LEU A 872 -78.85 -45.99 31.06
C LEU A 872 -78.40 -45.81 29.60
N GLU A 873 -77.49 -46.66 29.15
CA GLU A 873 -76.94 -46.64 27.78
C GLU A 873 -77.63 -47.63 26.84
#